data_AF-A0A165X7I0-F1
#
_entry.id   AF-A0A165X7I0-F1
#
_cell.length_a   1.000
_cell.length_b   1.000
_cell.length_c   1.000
_cell.angle_alpha   90.00
_cell.angle_beta   90.00
_cell.angle_gamma   90.00
#
_symmetry.space_group_name_H-M   'P 1'
#
loop_
_entity.id
_entity.type
_entity.pdbx_description
1 polymer ?
#
loop_
_entity_poly.entity_id
_entity_poly.type
_entity_poly.pdbx_seq_one_letter_code
_entity_poly.pdbx_strand_id
1 'polypeptide(L)'
;MDNRILDDDDGEVDGHGEDVARGGGDVNTGGDGGGGPDGEPDDDEPDEDPDPNPAPPPPQERRRVVHFGGRAGEALNGGAAGQDHFAKYESELPEARNANNPYHPFNTKMDWDIAAWAKNFGIGANAFTALLKIDGLADTLGIQFRSNRDLNRLVDKTLPARPEFILRKKKIGGEKHVFYMRDSLKVLQELYGRPDFAKDMVFAPEKHYVLVDEVDEERAISDMHTARWWWNMQKRLEDAKPGATIVPLIISSDKTQLTMFRNRSAYPVYLTIGNIPKELRRKTSLQGQILIGYLPVAKLAHITDDDLRRRMLANLFHRCMHDLLEPLKDVAKEGVVLTSGDGVQRRCHPLLAAFVGDYPEQVLVTGVKSGLCPKGKLPKAQFGTQDVCERRNHDDAAAALERLKENPDDPDGYLKACGEAGVKPIDAFWTDYPYADIFQAIQPDILHQLYQGVVKHLISWLKHVYGAKALDERFKCLPANHQLRLFSKGISGLSRVTGTEHQDICRVLLGVIIDLHLEPRDRERVLKAVRGLLDFVYLVQYPEASTSTIRRIQDALDRFHDNKKVFEDLGAREDFNFPKMHALSHYIDSLKLFGTADNFNTAYSERLHIDCAKSAFRATNRKDEYPQMTLWLQRREQILAHSMYIRWQLEGRPSVKDMARAPFPGTPKLKKKLANNPNVESLSFTRAERLYGAEHIRRKLAEFIVRTKYPAFNEHQVQQIADTTYVPFNTVSAFHRLKFWHADALEREGDLVQELPDSIVARPAYRNTQRRRVHGTFNTALVDESGNGNLRVGQVRLIFSLSERARETVFGDQADDLPTHFAYVEWFSRFRNNPEPWHGLHCVKRTIINNARTQNERAAVILPVERLQRSVSLIPQFGRSVNPEWTSDNVLERCSKFYVNSFSDRHAHITMP
;
A
#
# COMPACT_ATOMS: atom_id res chain seq x y z
N MET A 1 29.16 -12.70 16.96
CA MET A 1 28.05 -13.69 16.94
C MET A 1 27.36 -13.51 15.61
N ASP A 2 27.74 -14.40 14.70
CA ASP A 2 27.59 -14.31 13.25
C ASP A 2 26.16 -14.56 12.78
N ASN A 3 25.69 -13.72 11.85
CA ASN A 3 24.56 -14.00 10.97
C ASN A 3 25.11 -14.15 9.55
N ARG A 4 25.36 -15.40 9.13
CA ARG A 4 25.58 -15.76 7.72
C ARG A 4 24.25 -16.25 7.15
N ILE A 5 23.81 -15.62 6.06
CA ILE A 5 22.72 -16.09 5.20
C ILE A 5 23.41 -16.81 4.04
N LEU A 6 23.14 -18.11 3.90
CA LEU A 6 23.54 -18.96 2.79
C LEU A 6 22.34 -19.01 1.84
N ASP A 7 22.53 -18.54 0.61
CA ASP A 7 21.64 -18.81 -0.53
C ASP A 7 22.32 -19.94 -1.33
N ASP A 8 21.63 -21.07 -1.45
CA ASP A 8 22.03 -22.20 -2.31
C ASP A 8 21.44 -21.98 -3.70
N ASP A 9 22.32 -22.08 -4.69
CA ASP A 9 22.15 -21.90 -6.13
C ASP A 9 22.35 -23.29 -6.74
N ASP A 10 21.31 -23.85 -7.37
CA ASP A 10 21.42 -25.09 -8.15
C ASP A 10 21.16 -24.75 -9.62
N GLY A 11 22.26 -24.73 -10.39
CA GLY A 11 22.22 -24.76 -11.84
C GLY A 11 22.13 -26.19 -12.35
N GLU A 12 21.51 -26.36 -13.51
CA GLU A 12 21.79 -27.51 -14.36
C GLU A 12 21.80 -27.10 -15.83
N VAL A 13 22.80 -27.66 -16.50
CA VAL A 13 23.25 -27.50 -17.87
C VAL A 13 22.52 -28.54 -18.73
N ASP A 14 22.20 -28.21 -19.97
CA ASP A 14 22.45 -29.11 -21.11
C ASP A 14 22.20 -28.41 -22.45
N GLY A 15 23.09 -28.72 -23.40
CA GLY A 15 23.09 -28.23 -24.76
C GLY A 15 22.93 -29.35 -25.79
N HIS A 16 22.96 -28.88 -27.05
CA HIS A 16 23.06 -29.59 -28.34
C HIS A 16 21.78 -30.09 -29.01
N GLY A 17 21.67 -29.74 -30.31
CA GLY A 17 20.79 -30.37 -31.29
C GLY A 17 20.35 -29.44 -32.42
N GLU A 18 21.19 -29.30 -33.45
CA GLU A 18 20.94 -28.61 -34.72
C GLU A 18 19.75 -29.23 -35.49
N ASP A 19 19.04 -28.45 -36.34
CA ASP A 19 19.31 -28.38 -37.80
C ASP A 19 18.05 -28.14 -38.72
N VAL A 20 18.29 -27.39 -39.81
CA VAL A 20 17.61 -27.38 -41.14
C VAL A 20 16.24 -26.68 -41.41
N ALA A 21 16.36 -25.46 -41.96
CA ALA A 21 15.96 -24.98 -43.31
C ALA A 21 14.51 -24.59 -43.75
N ARG A 22 14.45 -23.31 -44.21
CA ARG A 22 14.06 -22.77 -45.55
C ARG A 22 12.59 -22.62 -46.01
N GLY A 23 12.31 -21.36 -46.39
CA GLY A 23 11.58 -20.94 -47.62
C GLY A 23 10.09 -20.71 -47.44
N GLY A 24 9.44 -19.66 -47.93
CA GLY A 24 9.82 -18.54 -48.80
C GLY A 24 8.57 -18.03 -49.53
N GLY A 25 8.48 -16.71 -49.74
CA GLY A 25 7.83 -16.08 -50.90
C GLY A 25 6.32 -15.84 -50.89
N ASP A 26 5.95 -14.55 -50.81
CA ASP A 26 5.30 -13.75 -51.86
C ASP A 26 3.96 -14.19 -52.49
N VAL A 27 3.01 -13.37 -52.96
CA VAL A 27 2.69 -11.92 -53.03
C VAL A 27 1.40 -11.84 -53.90
N ASN A 28 0.59 -10.77 -53.76
CA ASN A 28 -0.39 -10.23 -54.76
C ASN A 28 -1.69 -11.02 -55.06
N THR A 29 -2.84 -10.43 -55.45
CA THR A 29 -3.23 -9.06 -55.88
C THR A 29 -4.76 -8.99 -56.02
N GLY A 30 -5.35 -7.81 -55.76
CA GLY A 30 -6.10 -7.05 -56.79
C GLY A 30 -7.63 -7.20 -56.94
N GLY A 31 -8.35 -6.13 -56.53
CA GLY A 31 -9.34 -5.32 -57.30
C GLY A 31 -10.63 -5.97 -57.84
N ASP A 32 -11.71 -5.27 -58.19
CA ASP A 32 -12.20 -3.88 -58.07
C ASP A 32 -13.63 -3.90 -58.71
N GLY A 33 -14.51 -2.94 -58.40
CA GLY A 33 -15.54 -2.47 -59.36
C GLY A 33 -17.01 -2.96 -59.30
N GLY A 34 -17.85 -2.19 -58.58
CA GLY A 34 -19.02 -1.42 -59.05
C GLY A 34 -20.21 -2.01 -59.87
N GLY A 35 -21.43 -1.67 -59.41
CA GLY A 35 -22.57 -1.28 -60.28
C GLY A 35 -23.91 -2.02 -60.07
N GLY A 36 -24.94 -1.33 -59.55
CA GLY A 36 -26.37 -1.70 -59.73
C GLY A 36 -26.94 -1.16 -61.05
N PRO A 37 -28.27 -1.18 -61.34
CA PRO A 37 -29.40 -1.36 -60.41
C PRO A 37 -30.62 -2.20 -60.93
N ASP A 38 -31.63 -2.32 -60.05
CA ASP A 38 -33.10 -2.49 -60.22
C ASP A 38 -33.73 -3.78 -60.78
N GLY A 39 -34.64 -4.37 -59.96
CA GLY A 39 -35.75 -5.23 -60.40
C GLY A 39 -36.19 -6.32 -59.40
N GLU A 40 -37.08 -5.98 -58.46
CA GLU A 40 -37.96 -6.93 -57.72
C GLU A 40 -38.91 -7.68 -58.69
N PRO A 41 -39.43 -8.91 -58.40
CA PRO A 41 -40.14 -9.22 -57.15
C PRO A 41 -40.00 -10.65 -56.55
N ASP A 42 -40.40 -10.73 -55.28
CA ASP A 42 -40.99 -11.83 -54.47
C ASP A 42 -40.58 -13.29 -54.73
N ASP A 43 -40.01 -13.95 -53.71
CA ASP A 43 -40.51 -15.22 -53.15
C ASP A 43 -39.68 -15.66 -51.92
N ASP A 44 -40.40 -15.98 -50.83
CA ASP A 44 -40.08 -16.90 -49.72
C ASP A 44 -38.67 -16.85 -49.06
N GLU A 45 -38.56 -16.12 -47.94
CA GLU A 45 -37.47 -16.31 -46.97
C GLU A 45 -37.82 -17.37 -45.90
N PRO A 46 -36.85 -18.22 -45.49
CA PRO A 46 -37.04 -19.29 -44.53
C PRO A 46 -37.08 -18.76 -43.09
N ASP A 47 -37.84 -19.46 -42.23
CA ASP A 47 -37.82 -19.30 -40.78
C ASP A 47 -36.38 -19.39 -40.24
N GLU A 48 -35.81 -18.26 -39.81
CA GLU A 48 -34.63 -18.26 -38.94
C GLU A 48 -35.06 -18.70 -37.53
N ASP A 49 -34.53 -19.85 -37.10
CA ASP A 49 -34.62 -20.33 -35.73
C ASP A 49 -34.20 -19.21 -34.74
N PRO A 50 -34.98 -18.94 -33.68
CA PRO A 50 -34.59 -17.96 -32.69
C PRO A 50 -33.33 -18.43 -31.97
N ASP A 51 -32.25 -17.64 -32.07
CA ASP A 51 -31.02 -17.83 -31.29
C ASP A 51 -31.37 -18.01 -29.80
N PRO A 52 -31.14 -19.20 -29.21
CA PRO A 52 -31.60 -19.50 -27.87
C PRO A 52 -30.80 -18.78 -26.77
N ASN A 53 -29.87 -17.89 -27.11
CA ASN A 53 -29.10 -17.16 -26.11
C ASN A 53 -28.69 -15.76 -26.60
N PRO A 54 -29.55 -14.72 -26.46
CA PRO A 54 -29.12 -13.35 -26.72
C PRO A 54 -27.89 -13.07 -25.85
N ALA A 55 -26.80 -12.64 -26.48
CA ALA A 55 -25.60 -12.23 -25.77
C ALA A 55 -26.00 -11.31 -24.61
N PRO A 56 -25.55 -11.58 -23.37
CA PRO A 56 -25.95 -10.77 -22.23
C PRO A 56 -25.63 -9.30 -22.54
N PRO A 57 -26.52 -8.36 -22.17
CA PRO A 57 -26.27 -6.96 -22.40
C PRO A 57 -24.88 -6.59 -21.85
N PRO A 58 -24.12 -5.72 -22.53
CA PRO A 58 -22.81 -5.32 -22.06
C PRO A 58 -22.93 -4.85 -20.61
N PRO A 59 -21.99 -5.24 -19.71
CA PRO A 59 -22.07 -4.87 -18.30
C PRO A 59 -22.27 -3.36 -18.17
N GLN A 60 -23.30 -2.95 -17.44
CA GLN A 60 -23.54 -1.54 -17.17
C GLN A 60 -22.29 -0.93 -16.53
N GLU A 61 -21.80 0.20 -17.07
CA GLU A 61 -20.65 0.90 -16.50
C GLU A 61 -20.99 1.30 -15.05
N ARG A 62 -20.37 0.62 -14.08
CA ARG A 62 -20.61 0.84 -12.63
C ARG A 62 -20.04 2.16 -12.13
N ARG A 63 -19.32 2.90 -12.97
CA ARG A 63 -18.58 4.10 -12.61
C ARG A 63 -18.80 5.19 -13.63
N ARG A 64 -19.06 6.41 -13.15
CA ARG A 64 -19.23 7.61 -13.98
C ARG A 64 -18.21 8.67 -13.61
N VAL A 65 -17.56 9.26 -14.60
CA VAL A 65 -16.60 10.35 -14.42
C VAL A 65 -17.16 11.64 -15.02
N VAL A 66 -17.15 12.71 -14.23
CA VAL A 66 -17.47 14.06 -14.68
C VAL A 66 -16.19 14.88 -14.65
N HIS A 67 -15.70 15.24 -15.83
CA HIS A 67 -14.53 16.10 -15.98
C HIS A 67 -14.86 17.58 -15.66
N PHE A 68 -13.84 18.37 -15.32
CA PHE A 68 -14.01 19.78 -14.91
C PHE A 68 -14.73 20.66 -15.94
N GLY A 69 -14.51 20.41 -17.24
CA GLY A 69 -14.89 21.31 -18.33
C GLY A 69 -13.91 22.49 -18.50
N GLY A 70 -14.26 23.47 -19.32
CA GLY A 70 -13.44 24.66 -19.55
C GLY A 70 -12.07 24.36 -20.21
N ARG A 71 -11.05 25.15 -19.87
CA ARG A 71 -9.68 25.02 -20.42
C ARG A 71 -8.69 24.44 -19.39
N ALA A 72 -9.18 23.87 -18.30
CA ALA A 72 -8.32 23.29 -17.26
C ALA A 72 -7.42 22.19 -17.83
N GLY A 73 -6.11 22.26 -17.56
CA GLY A 73 -5.16 21.25 -18.06
C GLY A 73 -4.83 21.33 -19.56
N GLU A 74 -5.31 22.36 -20.27
CA GLU A 74 -5.14 22.46 -21.72
C GLU A 74 -3.66 22.58 -22.13
N ALA A 75 -3.31 21.85 -23.18
CA ALA A 75 -1.99 21.92 -23.77
C ALA A 75 -1.77 23.25 -24.50
N LEU A 76 -0.56 23.80 -24.38
CA LEU A 76 -0.11 24.92 -25.19
C LEU A 76 0.19 24.43 -26.63
N ASN A 77 0.18 25.35 -27.60
CA ASN A 77 0.53 25.09 -29.00
C ASN A 77 -0.22 23.89 -29.63
N GLY A 78 -1.50 23.70 -29.27
CA GLY A 78 -2.32 22.61 -29.81
C GLY A 78 -1.86 21.20 -29.41
N GLY A 79 -1.04 21.07 -28.36
CA GLY A 79 -0.51 19.78 -27.93
C GLY A 79 0.64 19.25 -28.81
N ALA A 80 1.21 20.08 -29.68
CA ALA A 80 2.44 19.73 -30.38
C ALA A 80 3.51 19.35 -29.36
N ALA A 81 4.01 18.11 -29.46
CA ALA A 81 5.08 17.63 -28.59
C ALA A 81 6.30 18.53 -28.81
N GLY A 82 6.80 19.13 -27.73
CA GLY A 82 8.10 19.76 -27.70
C GLY A 82 9.22 18.71 -27.83
N GLN A 83 10.44 19.09 -27.47
CA GLN A 83 11.57 18.15 -27.45
C GLN A 83 11.28 16.98 -26.48
N ASP A 84 11.37 15.74 -26.98
CA ASP A 84 11.23 14.52 -26.20
C ASP A 84 12.25 14.48 -25.04
N HIS A 85 11.81 14.06 -23.84
CA HIS A 85 12.65 13.97 -22.66
C HIS A 85 13.89 13.10 -22.89
N PHE A 86 13.75 11.95 -23.56
CA PHE A 86 14.90 11.10 -23.85
C PHE A 86 15.80 11.67 -24.94
N ALA A 87 15.25 12.38 -25.93
CA ALA A 87 16.05 13.12 -26.90
C ALA A 87 16.87 14.24 -26.24
N LYS A 88 16.28 14.95 -25.27
CA LYS A 88 17.02 15.93 -24.45
C LYS A 88 18.11 15.23 -23.63
N TYR A 89 17.79 14.13 -22.96
CA TYR A 89 18.76 13.35 -22.19
C TYR A 89 19.93 12.86 -23.08
N GLU A 90 19.64 12.35 -24.27
CA GLU A 90 20.63 11.91 -25.25
C GLU A 90 21.53 13.06 -25.73
N SER A 91 20.98 14.27 -25.92
CA SER A 91 21.76 15.46 -26.29
C SER A 91 22.73 15.94 -25.21
N GLU A 92 22.52 15.52 -23.96
CA GLU A 92 23.39 15.84 -22.82
C GLU A 92 24.47 14.77 -22.58
N LEU A 93 24.42 13.63 -23.30
CA LEU A 93 25.46 12.61 -23.27
C LEU A 93 26.67 13.02 -24.13
N PRO A 94 27.89 12.55 -23.81
CA PRO A 94 29.05 12.78 -24.65
C PRO A 94 28.90 12.10 -26.02
N GLU A 95 29.71 12.48 -27.00
CA GLU A 95 29.68 11.82 -28.32
C GLU A 95 29.90 10.31 -28.21
N ALA A 96 29.03 9.54 -28.89
CA ALA A 96 29.08 8.09 -28.86
C ALA A 96 30.20 7.56 -29.74
N ARG A 97 31.14 6.81 -29.14
CA ARG A 97 32.18 6.06 -29.89
C ARG A 97 31.58 4.98 -30.80
N ASN A 98 30.42 4.45 -30.40
CA ASN A 98 29.65 3.47 -31.15
C ASN A 98 28.17 3.87 -31.06
N ALA A 99 27.59 4.30 -32.18
CA ALA A 99 26.19 4.72 -32.25
C ALA A 99 25.19 3.61 -31.92
N ASN A 100 25.61 2.34 -32.04
CA ASN A 100 24.77 1.17 -31.76
C ASN A 100 24.92 0.64 -30.32
N ASN A 101 25.66 1.33 -29.45
CA ASN A 101 25.81 0.91 -28.05
C ASN A 101 24.73 1.53 -27.17
N PRO A 102 23.71 0.74 -26.74
CA PRO A 102 22.62 1.29 -25.94
C PRO A 102 23.05 1.63 -24.50
N TYR A 103 24.23 1.20 -24.07
CA TYR A 103 24.77 1.42 -22.73
C TYR A 103 25.70 2.64 -22.64
N HIS A 104 25.89 3.39 -23.74
CA HIS A 104 26.76 4.56 -23.76
C HIS A 104 26.38 5.55 -22.65
N PRO A 105 27.34 6.04 -21.83
CA PRO A 105 28.79 6.10 -22.05
C PRO A 105 29.57 4.88 -21.52
N PHE A 106 28.87 3.86 -21.02
CA PHE A 106 29.49 2.59 -20.65
C PHE A 106 29.84 1.79 -21.89
N ASN A 107 31.00 1.14 -21.92
CA ASN A 107 31.52 0.53 -23.16
C ASN A 107 30.73 -0.72 -23.56
N THR A 108 30.18 -1.45 -22.59
CA THR A 108 29.47 -2.72 -22.80
C THR A 108 28.33 -2.87 -21.79
N LYS A 109 27.43 -3.84 -22.03
CA LYS A 109 26.42 -4.25 -21.05
C LYS A 109 27.03 -4.61 -19.69
N MET A 110 28.14 -5.36 -19.70
CA MET A 110 28.82 -5.79 -18.47
C MET A 110 29.39 -4.59 -17.68
N ASP A 111 30.00 -3.63 -18.39
CA ASP A 111 30.54 -2.40 -17.82
C ASP A 111 29.43 -1.58 -17.13
N TRP A 112 28.25 -1.50 -17.76
CA TRP A 112 27.06 -0.89 -17.18
C TRP A 112 26.51 -1.67 -15.97
N ASP A 113 26.29 -2.98 -16.11
CA ASP A 113 25.66 -3.81 -15.06
C ASP A 113 26.47 -3.75 -13.76
N ILE A 114 27.80 -3.84 -13.85
CA ILE A 114 28.69 -3.73 -12.69
C ILE A 114 28.67 -2.32 -12.08
N ALA A 115 28.65 -1.27 -12.92
CA ALA A 115 28.55 0.11 -12.45
C ALA A 115 27.23 0.37 -11.71
N ALA A 116 26.11 -0.02 -12.33
CA ALA A 116 24.78 0.14 -11.78
C ALA A 116 24.62 -0.67 -10.48
N TRP A 117 25.08 -1.92 -10.46
CA TRP A 117 25.11 -2.75 -9.24
C TRP A 117 25.91 -2.08 -8.12
N ALA A 118 27.15 -1.64 -8.40
CA ALA A 118 28.01 -1.05 -7.38
C ALA A 118 27.38 0.20 -6.73
N LYS A 119 26.66 1.03 -7.51
CA LYS A 119 25.98 2.23 -6.99
C LYS A 119 24.65 1.92 -6.30
N ASN A 120 23.93 0.90 -6.73
CA ASN A 120 22.62 0.55 -6.18
C ASN A 120 22.70 -0.28 -4.89
N PHE A 121 23.75 -1.05 -4.68
CA PHE A 121 23.87 -1.95 -3.51
C PHE A 121 24.73 -1.41 -2.36
N GLY A 122 25.23 -0.18 -2.47
CA GLY A 122 25.88 0.51 -1.34
C GLY A 122 27.19 -0.13 -0.87
N ILE A 123 27.93 -0.76 -1.79
CA ILE A 123 29.19 -1.44 -1.51
C ILE A 123 30.22 -0.40 -1.04
N GLY A 124 31.03 -0.78 -0.04
CA GLY A 124 32.10 0.09 0.46
C GLY A 124 33.10 0.44 -0.64
N ALA A 125 33.43 1.72 -0.79
CA ALA A 125 34.31 2.21 -1.85
C ALA A 125 35.65 1.46 -1.95
N ASN A 126 36.23 1.10 -0.79
CA ASN A 126 37.47 0.34 -0.71
C ASN A 126 37.29 -1.13 -1.12
N ALA A 127 36.17 -1.75 -0.72
CA ALA A 127 35.87 -3.14 -1.10
C ALA A 127 35.67 -3.27 -2.61
N PHE A 128 34.91 -2.34 -3.22
CA PHE A 128 34.74 -2.33 -4.67
C PHE A 128 36.05 -2.03 -5.41
N THR A 129 36.87 -1.12 -4.89
CA THR A 129 38.20 -0.86 -5.47
C THR A 129 39.13 -2.07 -5.34
N ALA A 130 39.05 -2.83 -4.23
CA ALA A 130 39.83 -4.05 -4.05
C ALA A 130 39.40 -5.15 -5.05
N LEU A 131 38.09 -5.30 -5.29
CA LEU A 131 37.55 -6.20 -6.31
C LEU A 131 38.13 -5.87 -7.70
N LEU A 132 38.08 -4.59 -8.10
CA LEU A 132 38.59 -4.14 -9.41
C LEU A 132 40.11 -4.27 -9.57
N LYS A 133 40.86 -4.48 -8.48
CA LYS A 133 42.31 -4.67 -8.47
C LYS A 133 42.73 -6.14 -8.54
N ILE A 134 41.80 -7.09 -8.56
CA ILE A 134 42.14 -8.49 -8.82
C ILE A 134 42.74 -8.57 -10.23
N ASP A 135 43.97 -9.10 -10.32
CA ASP A 135 44.73 -9.16 -11.57
C ASP A 135 43.90 -9.82 -12.69
N GLY A 136 43.83 -9.14 -13.83
CA GLY A 136 43.08 -9.59 -15.01
C GLY A 136 41.56 -9.47 -14.92
N LEU A 137 40.94 -9.23 -13.75
CA LEU A 137 39.47 -9.22 -13.60
C LEU A 137 38.82 -8.13 -14.46
N ALA A 138 39.28 -6.88 -14.30
CA ALA A 138 38.67 -5.74 -14.97
C ALA A 138 38.87 -5.79 -16.50
N ASP A 139 39.99 -6.35 -16.95
CA ASP A 139 40.28 -6.54 -18.38
C ASP A 139 39.45 -7.68 -18.96
N THR A 140 39.36 -8.81 -18.26
CA THR A 140 38.54 -9.97 -18.67
C THR A 140 37.07 -9.61 -18.81
N LEU A 141 36.55 -8.76 -17.92
CA LEU A 141 35.16 -8.30 -17.95
C LEU A 141 34.93 -7.06 -18.84
N GLY A 142 35.98 -6.50 -19.44
CA GLY A 142 35.88 -5.31 -20.30
C GLY A 142 35.41 -4.04 -19.57
N ILE A 143 35.73 -3.90 -18.28
CA ILE A 143 35.33 -2.78 -17.42
C ILE A 143 36.23 -1.57 -17.70
N GLN A 144 35.66 -0.37 -17.85
CA GLN A 144 36.45 0.82 -18.21
C GLN A 144 37.05 1.59 -17.01
N PHE A 145 36.57 1.33 -15.80
CA PHE A 145 37.01 1.98 -14.57
C PHE A 145 37.86 1.03 -13.71
N ARG A 146 38.93 1.55 -13.09
CA ARG A 146 39.88 0.75 -12.27
C ARG A 146 39.71 0.93 -10.77
N SER A 147 38.81 1.82 -10.35
CA SER A 147 38.51 2.08 -8.95
C SER A 147 37.12 2.67 -8.78
N ASN A 148 36.61 2.69 -7.55
CA ASN A 148 35.36 3.41 -7.25
C ASN A 148 35.48 4.92 -7.55
N ARG A 149 36.69 5.49 -7.46
CA ARG A 149 36.94 6.90 -7.80
C ARG A 149 36.81 7.14 -9.29
N ASP A 150 37.30 6.21 -10.11
CA ASP A 150 37.18 6.30 -11.56
C ASP A 150 35.72 6.16 -11.99
N LEU A 151 34.98 5.21 -11.41
CA LEU A 151 33.54 5.07 -11.64
C LEU A 151 32.77 6.33 -11.21
N ASN A 152 33.07 6.91 -10.05
CA ASN A 152 32.46 8.18 -9.62
C ASN A 152 32.73 9.28 -10.64
N ARG A 153 33.99 9.42 -11.10
CA ARG A 153 34.36 10.44 -12.08
C ARG A 153 33.66 10.23 -13.42
N LEU A 154 33.49 8.98 -13.85
CA LEU A 154 32.74 8.64 -15.06
C LEU A 154 31.30 9.16 -14.92
N VAL A 155 30.57 8.69 -13.90
CA VAL A 155 29.19 9.13 -13.61
C VAL A 155 29.06 10.65 -13.52
N ASP A 156 29.95 11.31 -12.77
CA ASP A 156 29.90 12.76 -12.56
C ASP A 156 30.15 13.58 -13.84
N LYS A 157 30.90 13.04 -14.81
CA LYS A 157 31.31 13.76 -16.03
C LYS A 157 30.50 13.41 -17.27
N THR A 158 29.96 12.20 -17.35
CA THR A 158 29.38 11.67 -18.59
C THR A 158 27.88 11.47 -18.53
N LEU A 159 27.28 11.35 -17.35
CA LEU A 159 25.82 11.26 -17.22
C LEU A 159 25.22 12.65 -16.97
N PRO A 160 24.04 12.95 -17.56
CA PRO A 160 23.29 14.16 -17.31
C PRO A 160 23.16 14.50 -15.82
N ALA A 161 23.36 15.77 -15.49
CA ALA A 161 23.29 16.23 -14.12
C ALA A 161 21.84 16.24 -13.63
N ARG A 162 21.62 15.84 -12.37
CA ARG A 162 20.35 16.01 -11.67
C ARG A 162 20.37 17.35 -10.92
N PRO A 163 19.22 17.91 -10.49
CA PRO A 163 19.21 19.11 -9.67
C PRO A 163 20.17 18.99 -8.47
N GLU A 164 21.22 19.82 -8.47
CA GLU A 164 22.32 19.69 -7.52
C GLU A 164 21.95 20.22 -6.14
N PHE A 165 22.61 19.69 -5.10
CA PHE A 165 22.51 20.24 -3.76
C PHE A 165 23.41 21.47 -3.60
N ILE A 166 22.78 22.59 -3.26
CA ILE A 166 23.40 23.88 -2.99
C ILE A 166 23.55 24.05 -1.48
N LEU A 167 24.73 24.51 -1.07
CA LEU A 167 25.03 24.88 0.31
C LEU A 167 24.44 26.26 0.63
N ARG A 168 23.65 26.35 1.69
CA ARG A 168 23.18 27.63 2.24
C ARG A 168 23.62 27.78 3.69
N LYS A 169 23.83 29.04 4.09
CA LYS A 169 24.27 29.42 5.44
C LYS A 169 23.24 30.39 6.03
N LYS A 170 22.74 30.10 7.22
CA LYS A 170 21.85 30.99 7.98
C LYS A 170 22.47 31.32 9.32
N LYS A 171 22.38 32.58 9.73
CA LYS A 171 22.82 33.03 11.06
C LYS A 171 21.61 33.20 11.96
N ILE A 172 21.53 32.41 13.03
CA ILE A 172 20.48 32.50 14.06
C ILE A 172 21.13 32.24 15.42
N GLY A 173 20.81 33.06 16.42
CA GLY A 173 21.34 32.87 17.77
C GLY A 173 22.83 33.11 17.87
N GLY A 174 23.39 33.94 16.99
CA GLY A 174 24.84 34.14 16.90
C GLY A 174 25.60 32.99 16.22
N GLU A 175 24.97 31.83 16.01
CA GLU A 175 25.57 30.67 15.34
C GLU A 175 25.30 30.68 13.84
N LYS A 176 26.26 30.14 13.07
CA LYS A 176 26.10 29.87 11.64
C LYS A 176 25.64 28.43 11.48
N HIS A 177 24.45 28.23 10.91
CA HIS A 177 23.92 26.93 10.53
C HIS A 177 24.04 26.74 9.03
N VAL A 178 24.47 25.54 8.66
CA VAL A 178 24.61 25.12 7.27
C VAL A 178 23.50 24.15 6.95
N PHE A 179 22.89 24.33 5.79
CA PHE A 179 21.89 23.40 5.26
C PHE A 179 22.09 23.20 3.77
N TYR A 180 21.63 22.06 3.27
CA TYR A 180 21.73 21.68 1.86
C TYR A 180 20.35 21.71 1.26
N MET A 181 20.20 22.34 0.10
CA MET A 181 18.92 22.42 -0.60
C MET A 181 19.10 22.23 -2.10
N ARG A 182 18.06 21.78 -2.79
CA ARG A 182 17.94 21.83 -4.23
C ARG A 182 17.07 23.02 -4.63
N ASP A 183 17.27 23.49 -5.85
CA ASP A 183 16.32 24.40 -6.48
C ASP A 183 15.00 23.66 -6.73
N SER A 184 13.95 24.02 -5.99
CA SER A 184 12.67 23.32 -6.04
C SER A 184 11.95 23.45 -7.38
N LEU A 185 12.19 24.51 -8.16
CA LEU A 185 11.62 24.63 -9.51
C LEU A 185 12.30 23.65 -10.48
N LYS A 186 13.63 23.51 -10.39
CA LYS A 186 14.36 22.49 -11.18
C LYS A 186 13.95 21.08 -10.78
N VAL A 187 13.75 20.82 -9.49
CA VAL A 187 13.23 19.53 -9.01
C VAL A 187 11.82 19.26 -9.54
N LEU A 188 10.96 20.28 -9.56
CA LEU A 188 9.62 20.16 -10.13
C LEU A 188 9.65 19.89 -11.64
N GLN A 189 10.45 20.62 -12.41
CA GLN A 189 10.62 20.41 -13.85
C GLN A 189 11.08 18.98 -14.15
N GLU A 190 12.06 18.50 -13.37
CA GLU A 190 12.57 17.15 -13.47
C GLU A 190 11.48 16.11 -13.18
N LEU A 191 10.75 16.24 -12.07
CA LEU A 191 9.72 15.29 -11.67
C LEU A 191 8.53 15.27 -12.65
N TYR A 192 8.10 16.45 -13.11
CA TYR A 192 6.98 16.63 -14.04
C TYR A 192 7.32 16.14 -15.45
N GLY A 193 8.58 16.27 -15.86
CA GLY A 193 9.07 15.84 -17.18
C GLY A 193 9.38 14.35 -17.32
N ARG A 194 9.12 13.53 -16.29
CA ARG A 194 9.47 12.10 -16.31
C ARG A 194 8.58 11.28 -17.26
N PRO A 195 9.16 10.55 -18.24
CA PRO A 195 8.40 9.73 -19.19
C PRO A 195 7.63 8.58 -18.55
N ASP A 196 8.17 7.97 -17.50
CA ASP A 196 7.54 6.81 -16.83
C ASP A 196 6.27 7.17 -16.04
N PHE A 197 6.01 8.45 -15.80
CA PHE A 197 4.76 8.93 -15.20
C PHE A 197 3.80 9.55 -16.21
N ALA A 198 4.29 9.98 -17.38
CA ALA A 198 3.54 10.83 -18.31
C ALA A 198 2.17 10.27 -18.70
N LYS A 199 2.07 8.95 -18.94
CA LYS A 199 0.82 8.26 -19.32
C LYS A 199 -0.24 8.25 -18.20
N ASP A 200 0.18 8.36 -16.95
CA ASP A 200 -0.69 8.23 -15.78
C ASP A 200 -0.89 9.57 -15.04
N MET A 201 -0.24 10.66 -15.49
CA MET A 201 -0.35 11.97 -14.86
C MET A 201 -1.73 12.59 -15.08
N VAL A 202 -2.26 13.21 -14.01
CA VAL A 202 -3.53 13.92 -14.03
C VAL A 202 -3.30 15.43 -14.10
N PHE A 203 -3.97 16.09 -15.05
CA PHE A 203 -3.78 17.53 -15.34
C PHE A 203 -4.99 18.40 -15.00
N ALA A 204 -6.16 17.81 -14.76
CA ALA A 204 -7.38 18.51 -14.38
C ALA A 204 -8.17 17.73 -13.31
N PRO A 205 -8.95 18.40 -12.46
CA PRO A 205 -9.77 17.72 -11.46
C PRO A 205 -11.00 17.04 -12.09
N GLU A 206 -11.52 16.04 -11.38
CA GLU A 206 -12.64 15.21 -11.82
C GLU A 206 -13.61 14.96 -10.66
N LYS A 207 -14.82 14.49 -10.99
CA LYS A 207 -15.77 13.95 -10.01
C LYS A 207 -16.10 12.53 -10.41
N HIS A 208 -15.78 11.58 -9.56
CA HIS A 208 -16.07 10.17 -9.79
C HIS A 208 -17.33 9.78 -9.03
N TYR A 209 -18.18 8.96 -9.63
CA TYR A 209 -19.37 8.39 -9.03
C TYR A 209 -19.35 6.88 -9.20
N VAL A 210 -19.86 6.17 -8.21
CA VAL A 210 -20.02 4.71 -8.21
C VAL A 210 -21.49 4.38 -8.10
N LEU A 211 -21.95 3.41 -8.89
CA LEU A 211 -23.30 2.89 -8.83
C LEU A 211 -23.44 2.01 -7.57
N VAL A 212 -24.53 2.20 -6.83
CA VAL A 212 -24.91 1.47 -5.61
C VAL A 212 -26.33 0.94 -5.83
N ASP A 213 -26.55 -0.33 -5.51
CA ASP A 213 -27.85 -1.01 -5.65
C ASP A 213 -28.48 -0.88 -7.06
N GLU A 214 -27.64 -0.88 -8.12
CA GLU A 214 -28.00 -0.85 -9.55
C GLU A 214 -28.72 0.42 -10.06
N VAL A 215 -29.19 1.29 -9.17
CA VAL A 215 -29.95 2.51 -9.55
C VAL A 215 -29.41 3.81 -8.94
N ASP A 216 -28.77 3.77 -7.77
CA ASP A 216 -28.30 4.98 -7.08
C ASP A 216 -26.83 5.25 -7.40
N GLU A 217 -26.43 6.53 -7.43
CA GLU A 217 -25.02 6.90 -7.58
C GLU A 217 -24.50 7.61 -6.33
N GLU A 218 -23.35 7.16 -5.85
CA GLU A 218 -22.63 7.83 -4.77
C GLU A 218 -21.38 8.53 -5.26
N ARG A 219 -21.12 9.73 -4.70
CA ARG A 219 -19.85 10.42 -4.93
C ARG A 219 -18.69 9.58 -4.36
N ALA A 220 -17.72 9.24 -5.21
CA ALA A 220 -16.48 8.57 -4.83
C ALA A 220 -15.29 9.56 -4.80
N ILE A 221 -14.44 9.40 -3.79
CA ILE A 221 -13.26 10.23 -3.56
C ILE A 221 -12.06 9.31 -3.30
N SER A 222 -11.01 9.44 -4.10
CA SER A 222 -9.81 8.59 -4.04
C SER A 222 -8.53 9.42 -3.94
N ASP A 223 -8.15 10.12 -5.00
CA ASP A 223 -6.98 11.00 -5.11
C ASP A 223 -7.35 12.48 -5.05
N MET A 224 -6.35 13.36 -4.93
CA MET A 224 -6.57 14.82 -4.79
C MET A 224 -7.40 15.42 -5.95
N HIS A 225 -7.22 14.91 -7.18
CA HIS A 225 -7.94 15.41 -8.36
C HIS A 225 -9.44 15.10 -8.30
N THR A 226 -9.82 14.04 -7.58
CA THR A 226 -11.23 13.66 -7.34
C THR A 226 -11.87 14.41 -6.17
N ALA A 227 -11.08 15.17 -5.41
CA ALA A 227 -11.50 15.81 -4.17
C ALA A 227 -11.85 17.29 -4.35
N ARG A 228 -12.50 17.89 -3.35
CA ARG A 228 -13.07 19.25 -3.46
C ARG A 228 -12.02 20.35 -3.59
N TRP A 229 -10.84 20.20 -2.97
CA TRP A 229 -9.82 21.25 -2.97
C TRP A 229 -9.33 21.54 -4.39
N TRP A 230 -8.96 20.52 -5.16
CA TRP A 230 -8.44 20.71 -6.51
C TRP A 230 -9.52 21.32 -7.41
N TRP A 231 -10.76 20.81 -7.35
CA TRP A 231 -11.88 21.37 -8.10
C TRP A 231 -12.10 22.87 -7.80
N ASN A 232 -12.17 23.24 -6.52
CA ASN A 232 -12.41 24.62 -6.11
C ASN A 232 -11.25 25.54 -6.50
N MET A 233 -10.01 25.05 -6.34
CA MET A 233 -8.82 25.79 -6.72
C MET A 233 -8.73 25.99 -8.24
N GLN A 234 -9.08 24.96 -9.02
CA GLN A 234 -9.11 25.03 -10.47
C GLN A 234 -10.10 26.08 -10.94
N LYS A 235 -11.28 26.14 -10.32
CA LYS A 235 -12.28 27.17 -10.62
C LYS A 235 -11.71 28.58 -10.42
N ARG A 236 -11.07 28.82 -9.27
CA ARG A 236 -10.46 30.13 -8.97
C ARG A 236 -9.37 30.51 -9.98
N LEU A 237 -8.56 29.56 -10.44
CA LEU A 237 -7.52 29.84 -11.43
C LEU A 237 -8.09 30.04 -12.84
N GLU A 238 -9.08 29.24 -13.25
CA GLU A 238 -9.73 29.39 -14.56
C GLU A 238 -10.48 30.73 -14.66
N ASP A 239 -11.13 31.17 -13.58
CA ASP A 239 -11.80 32.47 -13.50
C ASP A 239 -10.80 33.64 -13.69
N ALA A 240 -9.57 33.49 -13.20
CA ALA A 240 -8.53 34.52 -13.31
C ALA A 240 -7.76 34.46 -14.65
N LYS A 241 -7.37 33.26 -15.08
CA LYS A 241 -6.58 33.00 -16.29
C LYS A 241 -6.93 31.60 -16.80
N PRO A 242 -7.81 31.47 -17.82
CA PRO A 242 -8.19 30.17 -18.38
C PRO A 242 -7.00 29.41 -18.97
N GLY A 243 -6.99 28.08 -18.91
CA GLY A 243 -5.88 27.25 -19.39
C GLY A 243 -4.89 26.80 -18.30
N ALA A 244 -5.27 26.87 -17.03
CA ALA A 244 -4.38 26.58 -15.91
C ALA A 244 -4.30 25.07 -15.63
N THR A 245 -3.10 24.59 -15.33
CA THR A 245 -2.86 23.25 -14.80
C THR A 245 -2.37 23.39 -13.36
N ILE A 246 -3.11 22.85 -12.39
CA ILE A 246 -2.62 22.85 -11.01
C ILE A 246 -1.59 21.75 -10.83
N VAL A 247 -0.51 22.09 -10.13
CA VAL A 247 0.48 21.16 -9.64
C VAL A 247 0.44 21.16 -8.10
N PRO A 248 -0.31 20.24 -7.47
CA PRO A 248 -0.44 20.23 -6.01
C PRO A 248 0.89 19.77 -5.39
N LEU A 249 1.60 20.67 -4.71
CA LEU A 249 2.81 20.34 -3.98
C LEU A 249 2.45 19.62 -2.67
N ILE A 250 3.06 18.46 -2.46
CA ILE A 250 2.97 17.69 -1.22
C ILE A 250 4.38 17.66 -0.62
N ILE A 251 4.53 18.28 0.54
CA ILE A 251 5.81 18.38 1.25
C ILE A 251 5.75 17.50 2.49
N SER A 252 6.85 16.82 2.79
CA SER A 252 7.02 16.15 4.07
C SER A 252 8.37 16.47 4.69
N SER A 253 8.40 16.62 6.00
CA SER A 253 9.62 16.77 6.77
C SER A 253 9.50 16.00 8.07
N ASP A 254 10.58 15.33 8.46
CA ASP A 254 10.69 14.69 9.76
C ASP A 254 12.16 14.52 10.13
N LYS A 255 12.46 14.64 11.42
CA LYS A 255 13.80 14.50 11.95
C LYS A 255 14.06 13.04 12.28
N THR A 256 15.02 12.44 11.58
CA THR A 256 15.33 11.01 11.72
C THR A 256 16.69 10.78 12.37
N GLN A 257 16.79 9.79 13.26
CA GLN A 257 18.06 9.37 13.84
C GLN A 257 18.87 8.51 12.86
N LEU A 258 20.14 8.88 12.66
CA LEU A 258 21.09 8.18 11.80
C LEU A 258 21.81 7.04 12.54
N THR A 259 22.01 7.18 13.86
CA THR A 259 22.72 6.19 14.68
C THR A 259 22.07 6.05 16.05
N MET A 260 22.04 4.81 16.58
CA MET A 260 21.52 4.52 17.92
C MET A 260 22.45 4.95 19.06
N PHE A 261 23.77 4.95 18.82
CA PHE A 261 24.79 5.08 19.89
C PHE A 261 25.51 6.44 19.93
N ARG A 262 25.17 7.40 19.06
CA ARG A 262 25.89 8.70 18.99
C ARG A 262 25.00 9.93 18.76
N ASN A 263 23.68 9.80 18.93
CA ASN A 263 22.70 10.90 18.81
C ASN A 263 22.82 11.75 17.53
N ARG A 264 23.33 11.18 16.42
CA ARG A 264 23.37 11.83 15.11
C ARG A 264 21.99 11.76 14.46
N SER A 265 21.51 12.88 13.95
CA SER A 265 20.21 13.00 13.29
C SER A 265 20.34 13.76 11.98
N ALA A 266 19.49 13.43 11.01
CA ALA A 266 19.27 14.21 9.81
C ALA A 266 17.85 14.77 9.82
N TYR A 267 17.64 15.86 9.08
CA TYR A 267 16.32 16.48 8.95
C TYR A 267 15.96 16.68 7.48
N PRO A 268 15.63 15.60 6.76
CA PRO A 268 15.26 15.66 5.35
C PRO A 268 13.91 16.33 5.11
N VAL A 269 13.79 16.99 3.95
CA VAL A 269 12.54 17.52 3.39
C VAL A 269 12.33 16.90 2.02
N TYR A 270 11.18 16.29 1.79
CA TYR A 270 10.80 15.69 0.51
C TYR A 270 9.69 16.47 -0.17
N LEU A 271 9.74 16.50 -1.49
CA LEU A 271 8.73 17.08 -2.38
C LEU A 271 8.19 16.02 -3.33
N THR A 272 6.89 16.08 -3.57
CA THR A 272 6.20 15.34 -4.62
C THR A 272 4.98 16.13 -5.09
N ILE A 273 4.30 15.64 -6.13
CA ILE A 273 3.16 16.34 -6.76
C ILE A 273 1.90 15.46 -6.79
N GLY A 274 0.73 16.09 -6.61
CA GLY A 274 -0.58 15.43 -6.67
C GLY A 274 -0.99 14.97 -8.06
N ASN A 275 -0.30 15.42 -9.12
CA ASN A 275 -0.51 14.97 -10.50
C ASN A 275 -0.09 13.51 -10.70
N ILE A 276 0.82 12.99 -9.87
CA ILE A 276 1.22 11.59 -9.88
C ILE A 276 0.23 10.80 -9.01
N PRO A 277 -0.51 9.83 -9.59
CA PRO A 277 -1.44 8.99 -8.84
C PRO A 277 -0.77 8.37 -7.62
N LYS A 278 -1.52 8.25 -6.52
CA LYS A 278 -0.94 7.83 -5.23
C LYS A 278 -0.28 6.45 -5.28
N GLU A 279 -0.80 5.53 -6.09
CA GLU A 279 -0.26 4.18 -6.29
C GLU A 279 1.16 4.19 -6.90
N LEU A 280 1.48 5.21 -7.71
CA LEU A 280 2.84 5.42 -8.25
C LEU A 280 3.72 6.14 -7.25
N ARG A 281 3.19 7.24 -6.72
CA ARG A 281 3.91 8.16 -5.85
C ARG A 281 4.45 7.51 -4.57
N ARG A 282 3.77 6.47 -4.08
CA ARG A 282 4.14 5.73 -2.86
C ARG A 282 5.20 4.66 -3.10
N LYS A 283 5.43 4.23 -4.34
CA LYS A 283 6.46 3.25 -4.68
C LYS A 283 7.82 3.94 -4.68
N THR A 284 8.61 3.74 -3.62
CA THR A 284 9.93 4.39 -3.50
C THR A 284 10.89 3.99 -4.62
N SER A 285 10.73 2.81 -5.21
CA SER A 285 11.49 2.35 -6.37
C SER A 285 11.27 3.20 -7.63
N LEU A 286 10.12 3.88 -7.75
CA LEU A 286 9.82 4.77 -8.87
C LEU A 286 10.32 6.20 -8.64
N GLN A 287 10.88 6.53 -7.47
CA GLN A 287 11.36 7.88 -7.14
C GLN A 287 10.33 9.00 -7.43
N GLY A 288 9.04 8.74 -7.20
CA GLY A 288 7.98 9.76 -7.30
C GLY A 288 8.05 10.85 -6.23
N GLN A 289 8.98 10.74 -5.28
CA GLN A 289 9.23 11.70 -4.21
C GLN A 289 10.72 12.02 -4.17
N ILE A 290 11.08 13.30 -4.17
CA ILE A 290 12.46 13.76 -4.29
C ILE A 290 12.86 14.48 -3.03
N LEU A 291 14.06 14.19 -2.51
CA LEU A 291 14.66 14.94 -1.42
C LEU A 291 15.06 16.34 -1.92
N ILE A 292 14.45 17.40 -1.37
CA ILE A 292 14.76 18.79 -1.72
C ILE A 292 15.71 19.46 -0.74
N GLY A 293 15.93 18.90 0.46
CA GLY A 293 16.94 19.45 1.36
C GLY A 293 17.17 18.68 2.64
N TYR A 294 18.29 19.01 3.29
CA TYR A 294 18.62 18.64 4.66
C TYR A 294 18.67 19.88 5.53
N LEU A 295 17.68 20.04 6.40
CA LEU A 295 17.60 21.14 7.36
C LEU A 295 18.65 20.98 8.48
N PRO A 296 19.08 22.08 9.11
CA PRO A 296 20.05 22.02 10.19
C PRO A 296 19.41 21.46 11.47
N VAL A 297 20.11 20.53 12.13
CA VAL A 297 19.73 20.03 13.46
C VAL A 297 20.46 20.83 14.53
N ALA A 298 19.93 22.01 14.86
CA ALA A 298 20.49 22.90 15.88
C ALA A 298 19.98 22.58 17.29
N LYS A 299 20.81 22.85 18.31
CA LYS A 299 20.42 22.80 19.73
C LYS A 299 20.35 24.18 20.37
N LEU A 300 21.19 25.13 19.94
CA LEU A 300 21.31 26.48 20.52
C LEU A 300 21.46 26.46 22.06
N ALA A 301 22.31 25.57 22.58
CA ALA A 301 22.40 25.28 24.01
C ALA A 301 22.97 26.45 24.85
N HIS A 302 23.65 27.40 24.21
CA HIS A 302 24.13 28.64 24.83
C HIS A 302 23.01 29.64 25.14
N ILE A 303 21.83 29.47 24.54
CA ILE A 303 20.65 30.28 24.85
C ILE A 303 19.97 29.65 26.07
N THR A 304 20.05 30.36 27.20
CA THR A 304 19.53 29.92 28.50
C THR A 304 18.02 30.10 28.63
N ASP A 305 17.43 31.07 27.93
CA ASP A 305 15.98 31.26 27.86
C ASP A 305 15.37 30.21 26.91
N ASP A 306 14.60 29.29 27.48
CA ASP A 306 13.96 28.19 26.77
C ASP A 306 12.88 28.64 25.77
N ASP A 307 12.17 29.74 26.02
CA ASP A 307 11.15 30.29 25.11
C ASP A 307 11.80 30.97 23.92
N LEU A 308 12.81 31.79 24.17
CA LEU A 308 13.62 32.40 23.13
C LEU A 308 14.28 31.31 22.28
N ARG A 309 14.92 30.31 22.90
CA ARG A 309 15.57 29.20 22.19
C ARG A 309 14.59 28.45 21.28
N ARG A 310 13.39 28.11 21.77
CA ARG A 310 12.34 27.44 20.97
C ARG A 310 11.89 28.30 19.79
N ARG A 311 11.69 29.60 20.00
CA ARG A 311 11.31 30.55 18.94
C ARG A 311 12.39 30.66 17.87
N MET A 312 13.66 30.68 18.28
CA MET A 312 14.80 30.75 17.35
C MET A 312 14.97 29.48 16.53
N LEU A 313 14.78 28.29 17.13
CA LEU A 313 14.74 27.03 16.40
C LEU A 313 13.57 26.98 15.41
N ALA A 314 12.39 27.51 15.78
CA ALA A 314 11.26 27.62 14.86
C ALA A 314 11.59 28.56 13.68
N ASN A 315 12.13 29.74 13.94
CA ASN A 315 12.57 30.66 12.89
C ASN A 315 13.67 30.06 11.99
N LEU A 316 14.54 29.20 12.52
CA LEU A 316 15.51 28.47 11.70
C LEU A 316 14.82 27.55 10.69
N PHE A 317 13.83 26.79 11.15
CA PHE A 317 13.01 25.95 10.28
C PHE A 317 12.32 26.78 9.20
N HIS A 318 11.56 27.81 9.58
CA HIS A 318 10.79 28.60 8.61
C HIS A 318 11.69 29.34 7.62
N ARG A 319 12.83 29.89 8.04
CA ARG A 319 13.77 30.53 7.10
C ARG A 319 14.41 29.54 6.12
N CYS A 320 14.64 28.29 6.52
CA CYS A 320 15.10 27.27 5.59
C CYS A 320 13.98 26.82 4.63
N MET A 321 12.74 26.71 5.11
CA MET A 321 11.57 26.40 4.27
C MET A 321 11.26 27.51 3.28
N HIS A 322 11.42 28.78 3.68
CA HIS A 322 11.33 29.93 2.78
C HIS A 322 12.32 29.81 1.64
N ASP A 323 13.62 29.60 1.94
CA ASP A 323 14.65 29.41 0.89
C ASP A 323 14.32 28.22 -0.03
N LEU A 324 13.79 27.11 0.52
CA LEU A 324 13.41 25.93 -0.27
C LEU A 324 12.28 26.23 -1.24
N LEU A 325 11.27 27.01 -0.85
CA LEU A 325 10.06 27.24 -1.64
C LEU A 325 10.09 28.54 -2.46
N GLU A 326 11.05 29.42 -2.21
CA GLU A 326 11.24 30.68 -2.94
C GLU A 326 11.21 30.49 -4.46
N PRO A 327 11.90 29.49 -5.07
CA PRO A 327 11.87 29.31 -6.54
C PRO A 327 10.48 28.98 -7.10
N LEU A 328 9.53 28.55 -6.27
CA LEU A 328 8.18 28.17 -6.67
C LEU A 328 7.16 29.31 -6.44
N LYS A 329 7.51 30.37 -5.72
CA LYS A 329 6.57 31.38 -5.24
C LYS A 329 5.96 32.20 -6.38
N ASP A 330 6.79 32.83 -7.20
CA ASP A 330 6.30 33.69 -8.30
C ASP A 330 5.54 32.86 -9.35
N VAL A 331 6.05 31.67 -9.65
CA VAL A 331 5.44 30.77 -10.63
C VAL A 331 4.14 30.12 -10.13
N ALA A 332 3.94 30.01 -8.81
CA ALA A 332 2.65 29.60 -8.24
C ALA A 332 1.54 30.61 -8.60
N LYS A 333 1.87 31.90 -8.57
CA LYS A 333 0.95 33.00 -8.89
C LYS A 333 0.71 33.14 -10.38
N GLU A 334 1.79 33.34 -11.16
CA GLU A 334 1.71 33.75 -12.58
C GLU A 334 1.55 32.56 -13.55
N GLY A 335 1.94 31.37 -13.08
CA GLY A 335 2.06 30.15 -13.86
C GLY A 335 3.43 30.03 -14.55
N VAL A 336 3.90 28.81 -14.74
CA VAL A 336 5.14 28.47 -15.48
C VAL A 336 4.85 27.43 -16.54
N VAL A 337 5.49 27.53 -17.70
CA VAL A 337 5.39 26.49 -18.72
C VAL A 337 6.24 25.29 -18.30
N LEU A 338 5.59 24.14 -18.09
CA LEU A 338 6.26 22.87 -17.84
C LEU A 338 5.97 21.89 -18.98
N THR A 339 6.98 21.12 -19.36
CA THR A 339 6.88 20.05 -20.37
C THR A 339 6.75 18.70 -19.63
N SER A 340 5.66 17.96 -19.87
CA SER A 340 5.51 16.61 -19.34
C SER A 340 6.39 15.62 -20.11
N GLY A 341 6.55 14.39 -19.60
CA GLY A 341 7.43 13.40 -20.21
C GLY A 341 7.06 12.99 -21.64
N ASP A 342 5.82 13.24 -22.08
CA ASP A 342 5.33 13.09 -23.46
C ASP A 342 5.65 14.29 -24.38
N GLY A 343 6.39 15.28 -23.89
CA GLY A 343 6.73 16.49 -24.62
C GLY A 343 5.64 17.58 -24.60
N VAL A 344 4.49 17.33 -23.96
CA VAL A 344 3.36 18.28 -23.98
C VAL A 344 3.61 19.43 -22.98
N GLN A 345 3.47 20.67 -23.46
CA GLN A 345 3.65 21.87 -22.65
C GLN A 345 2.32 22.35 -22.06
N ARG A 346 2.31 22.71 -20.77
CA ARG A 346 1.14 23.26 -20.07
C ARG A 346 1.53 24.45 -19.19
N ARG A 347 0.61 25.39 -18.98
CA ARG A 347 0.78 26.47 -18.00
C ARG A 347 0.45 25.94 -16.61
N CYS A 348 1.49 25.65 -15.83
CA CYS A 348 1.40 24.99 -14.54
C CYS A 348 1.52 25.96 -13.37
N HIS A 349 0.70 25.76 -12.35
CA HIS A 349 0.72 26.52 -11.10
C HIS A 349 1.09 25.58 -9.93
N PRO A 350 2.33 25.61 -9.42
CA PRO A 350 2.73 24.82 -8.25
C PRO A 350 2.14 25.41 -6.97
N LEU A 351 1.18 24.71 -6.35
CA LEU A 351 0.45 25.21 -5.18
C LEU A 351 0.73 24.35 -3.95
N LEU A 352 1.04 24.96 -2.80
CA LEU A 352 1.19 24.23 -1.55
C LEU A 352 -0.15 23.61 -1.11
N ALA A 353 -0.32 22.32 -1.39
CA ALA A 353 -1.59 21.63 -1.21
C ALA A 353 -1.61 20.79 0.07
N ALA A 354 -0.50 20.13 0.40
CA ALA A 354 -0.40 19.32 1.61
C ALA A 354 0.98 19.41 2.27
N PHE A 355 0.98 19.45 3.60
CA PHE A 355 2.16 19.27 4.43
C PHE A 355 1.96 18.07 5.35
N VAL A 356 2.85 17.09 5.22
CA VAL A 356 2.79 15.80 5.89
C VAL A 356 3.86 15.75 6.98
N GLY A 357 3.43 15.51 8.21
CA GLY A 357 4.31 15.41 9.38
C GLY A 357 3.52 14.96 10.61
N ASP A 358 4.23 14.57 11.66
CA ASP A 358 3.63 14.22 12.94
C ASP A 358 3.12 15.47 13.70
N TYR A 359 2.43 15.30 14.82
CA TYR A 359 1.84 16.45 15.53
C TYR A 359 2.86 17.55 15.92
N PRO A 360 4.02 17.24 16.53
CA PRO A 360 5.08 18.22 16.74
C PRO A 360 5.50 18.97 15.46
N GLU A 361 5.67 18.27 14.35
CA GLU A 361 6.03 18.88 13.07
C GLU A 361 4.90 19.77 12.53
N GLN A 362 3.64 19.32 12.59
CA GLN A 362 2.47 20.13 12.20
C GLN A 362 2.39 21.43 13.01
N VAL A 363 2.67 21.36 14.31
CA VAL A 363 2.72 22.54 15.20
C VAL A 363 3.87 23.47 14.86
N LEU A 364 5.01 22.93 14.41
CA LEU A 364 6.15 23.73 13.93
C LEU A 364 5.79 24.43 12.62
N VAL A 365 5.31 23.69 11.62
CA VAL A 365 4.96 24.18 10.28
C VAL A 365 3.88 25.25 10.31
N THR A 366 2.82 25.05 11.09
CA THR A 366 1.71 26.02 11.20
C THR A 366 2.04 27.19 12.13
N GLY A 367 3.11 27.10 12.92
CA GLY A 367 3.45 28.10 13.92
C GLY A 367 2.50 28.16 15.12
N VAL A 368 1.54 27.25 15.26
CA VAL A 368 0.59 27.27 16.39
C VAL A 368 1.28 26.94 17.72
N LYS A 369 0.65 27.30 18.85
CA LYS A 369 1.13 26.91 20.18
C LYS A 369 0.97 25.39 20.40
N SER A 370 1.95 24.78 21.06
CA SER A 370 1.91 23.34 21.38
C SER A 370 0.72 23.05 22.31
N GLY A 371 0.03 21.94 22.08
CA GLY A 371 -1.20 21.58 22.78
C GLY A 371 -2.48 22.11 22.12
N LEU A 372 -2.39 22.96 21.09
CA LEU A 372 -3.53 23.41 20.29
C LEU A 372 -3.72 22.56 19.02
N CYS A 373 -4.87 22.70 18.38
CA CYS A 373 -5.16 22.09 17.08
C CYS A 373 -4.42 22.84 15.95
N PRO A 374 -3.63 22.16 15.09
CA PRO A 374 -2.94 22.80 13.97
C PRO A 374 -3.90 23.35 12.91
N LYS A 375 -5.11 22.78 12.78
CA LYS A 375 -6.09 23.15 11.75
C LYS A 375 -7.11 24.21 12.20
N GLY A 376 -7.43 24.22 13.50
CA GLY A 376 -8.57 24.98 14.01
C GLY A 376 -8.45 25.45 15.45
N LYS A 377 -9.52 26.07 15.94
CA LYS A 377 -9.69 26.61 17.28
C LYS A 377 -10.68 25.73 18.03
N LEU A 378 -10.19 25.03 19.04
CA LEU A 378 -10.99 24.31 20.03
C LEU A 378 -10.23 24.36 21.38
N PRO A 379 -10.89 24.67 22.50
CA PRO A 379 -10.31 24.55 23.82
C PRO A 379 -9.74 23.15 24.08
N LYS A 380 -8.56 23.07 24.70
CA LYS A 380 -7.91 21.78 25.02
C LYS A 380 -8.81 20.86 25.83
N ALA A 381 -9.59 21.41 26.77
CA ALA A 381 -10.52 20.66 27.62
C ALA A 381 -11.68 19.99 26.85
N GLN A 382 -11.86 20.34 25.57
CA GLN A 382 -12.88 19.76 24.68
C GLN A 382 -12.27 18.80 23.64
N PHE A 383 -10.97 18.54 23.66
CA PHE A 383 -10.31 17.65 22.67
C PHE A 383 -10.83 16.22 22.69
N GLY A 384 -11.40 15.78 23.81
CA GLY A 384 -12.08 14.49 23.95
C GLY A 384 -13.52 14.46 23.45
N THR A 385 -14.10 15.57 23.02
CA THR A 385 -15.52 15.68 22.61
C THR A 385 -15.68 15.58 21.09
N GLN A 386 -16.92 15.72 20.62
CA GLN A 386 -17.24 15.88 19.19
C GLN A 386 -17.61 17.33 18.85
N ASP A 387 -17.25 18.29 19.71
CA ASP A 387 -17.50 19.71 19.49
C ASP A 387 -16.83 20.17 18.19
N VAL A 388 -17.48 21.08 17.48
CA VAL A 388 -17.00 21.62 16.20
C VAL A 388 -15.71 22.41 16.45
N CYS A 389 -14.65 22.04 15.73
CA CYS A 389 -13.38 22.77 15.73
C CYS A 389 -13.38 23.77 14.58
N GLU A 390 -13.63 25.03 14.90
CA GLU A 390 -13.66 26.10 13.90
C GLU A 390 -12.31 26.22 13.19
N ARG A 391 -12.32 26.32 11.87
CA ARG A 391 -11.08 26.47 11.09
C ARG A 391 -10.37 27.75 11.49
N ARG A 392 -9.05 27.66 11.69
CA ARG A 392 -8.24 28.84 11.93
C ARG A 392 -8.10 29.59 10.61
N ASN A 393 -8.38 30.89 10.64
CA ASN A 393 -8.26 31.75 9.48
C ASN A 393 -6.77 31.95 9.13
N HIS A 394 -6.40 31.62 7.89
CA HIS A 394 -5.06 31.80 7.36
C HIS A 394 -4.65 33.27 7.28
N ASP A 395 -5.54 34.12 6.73
CA ASP A 395 -5.26 35.53 6.47
C ASP A 395 -5.08 36.31 7.77
N ASP A 396 -5.93 36.04 8.79
CA ASP A 396 -5.79 36.65 10.11
C ASP A 396 -4.45 36.27 10.77
N ALA A 397 -4.04 35.02 10.62
CA ALA A 397 -2.78 34.54 11.16
C ALA A 397 -1.58 35.12 10.42
N ALA A 398 -1.65 35.23 9.08
CA ALA A 398 -0.62 35.87 8.27
C ALA A 398 -0.47 37.35 8.63
N ALA A 399 -1.58 38.10 8.69
CA ALA A 399 -1.59 39.50 9.10
C ALA A 399 -0.99 39.71 10.50
N ALA A 400 -1.32 38.84 11.45
CA ALA A 400 -0.72 38.88 12.79
C ALA A 400 0.80 38.65 12.79
N LEU A 401 1.31 37.77 11.92
CA LEU A 401 2.74 37.46 11.81
C LEU A 401 3.52 38.56 11.08
N GLU A 402 2.89 39.25 10.13
CA GLU A 402 3.48 40.34 9.34
C GLU A 402 3.42 41.71 10.05
N ARG A 403 2.60 41.86 11.09
CA ARG A 403 2.41 43.12 11.83
C ARG A 403 3.71 43.79 12.29
N LEU A 404 4.72 43.01 12.68
CA LEU A 404 6.01 43.58 13.10
C LEU A 404 6.82 44.15 11.93
N LYS A 405 6.64 43.63 10.70
CA LYS A 405 7.26 44.19 9.50
C LYS A 405 6.60 45.51 9.11
N GLU A 406 5.29 45.61 9.32
CA GLU A 406 4.49 46.82 9.03
C GLU A 406 4.65 47.91 10.11
N ASN A 407 4.74 47.51 11.38
CA ASN A 407 4.86 48.40 12.54
C ASN A 407 6.05 47.99 13.43
N PRO A 408 7.30 48.31 13.03
CA PRO A 408 8.50 47.88 13.75
C PRO A 408 8.58 48.36 15.21
N ASP A 409 7.92 49.48 15.52
CA ASP A 409 7.93 50.11 16.84
C ASP A 409 6.83 49.61 17.79
N ASP A 410 5.99 48.64 17.36
CA ASP A 410 4.93 48.02 18.19
C ASP A 410 5.14 46.51 18.46
N PRO A 411 6.21 46.10 19.18
CA PRO A 411 6.41 44.70 19.56
C PRO A 411 5.27 44.13 20.43
N ASP A 412 4.70 44.94 21.32
CA ASP A 412 3.63 44.50 22.22
C ASP A 412 2.34 44.19 21.47
N GLY A 413 1.95 45.06 20.53
CA GLY A 413 0.81 44.81 19.65
C GLY A 413 1.04 43.62 18.71
N TYR A 414 2.28 43.40 18.23
CA TYR A 414 2.63 42.18 17.51
C TYR A 414 2.43 40.92 18.36
N LEU A 415 2.96 40.89 19.59
CA LEU A 415 2.78 39.75 20.49
C LEU A 415 1.32 39.49 20.84
N LYS A 416 0.54 40.56 21.05
CA LYS A 416 -0.91 40.49 21.28
C LYS A 416 -1.65 39.90 20.08
N ALA A 417 -1.39 40.40 18.87
CA ALA A 417 -2.01 39.91 17.65
C ALA A 417 -1.69 38.43 17.38
N CYS A 418 -0.42 38.01 17.51
CA CYS A 418 -0.06 36.60 17.42
C CYS A 418 -0.79 35.75 18.48
N GLY A 419 -0.90 36.28 19.71
CA GLY A 419 -1.62 35.66 20.81
C GLY A 419 -3.10 35.39 20.49
N GLU A 420 -3.81 36.40 19.97
CA GLU A 420 -5.23 36.35 19.58
C GLU A 420 -5.47 35.43 18.36
N ALA A 421 -4.56 35.45 17.39
CA ALA A 421 -4.58 34.53 16.25
C ALA A 421 -4.21 33.08 16.63
N GLY A 422 -3.64 32.86 17.82
CA GLY A 422 -3.25 31.55 18.33
C GLY A 422 -1.95 31.00 17.72
N VAL A 423 -1.10 31.88 17.19
CA VAL A 423 0.19 31.55 16.58
C VAL A 423 1.35 32.05 17.44
N LYS A 424 2.54 31.48 17.24
CA LYS A 424 3.78 31.93 17.85
C LYS A 424 4.34 33.11 17.05
N PRO A 425 5.01 34.08 17.69
CA PRO A 425 5.69 35.17 17.00
C PRO A 425 6.93 34.65 16.25
N ILE A 426 6.75 34.28 14.99
CA ILE A 426 7.76 33.71 14.11
C ILE A 426 7.67 34.32 12.71
N ASP A 427 8.71 34.13 11.91
CA ASP A 427 8.78 34.53 10.51
C ASP A 427 8.42 33.32 9.64
N ALA A 428 7.12 33.10 9.44
CA ALA A 428 6.63 31.85 8.85
C ALA A 428 6.67 31.87 7.31
N PHE A 429 7.24 30.81 6.70
CA PHE A 429 7.44 30.72 5.25
C PHE A 429 6.18 30.76 4.38
N TRP A 430 4.99 30.61 4.97
CA TRP A 430 3.73 30.46 4.26
C TRP A 430 2.89 31.74 4.23
N THR A 431 3.30 32.82 4.91
CA THR A 431 2.51 34.06 5.01
C THR A 431 2.34 34.76 3.66
N ASP A 432 3.26 34.53 2.73
CA ASP A 432 3.29 35.17 1.41
C ASP A 432 3.32 34.16 0.24
N TYR A 433 3.08 32.87 0.52
CA TYR A 433 3.01 31.85 -0.53
C TYR A 433 1.65 31.91 -1.24
N PRO A 434 1.58 32.14 -2.57
CA PRO A 434 0.33 32.31 -3.28
C PRO A 434 -0.62 31.12 -3.14
N TYR A 435 -1.90 31.43 -2.94
CA TYR A 435 -2.99 30.45 -2.92
C TYR A 435 -2.90 29.37 -1.82
N ALA A 436 -1.96 29.49 -0.88
CA ALA A 436 -1.80 28.56 0.22
C ALA A 436 -2.81 28.82 1.34
N ASP A 437 -3.23 27.74 1.99
CA ASP A 437 -3.78 27.80 3.35
C ASP A 437 -3.06 26.73 4.18
N ILE A 438 -2.14 27.18 5.04
CA ILE A 438 -1.31 26.27 5.83
C ILE A 438 -2.13 25.40 6.79
N PHE A 439 -3.23 25.91 7.33
CA PHE A 439 -4.05 25.18 8.30
C PHE A 439 -4.90 24.12 7.60
N GLN A 440 -5.29 24.36 6.35
CA GLN A 440 -5.93 23.36 5.48
C GLN A 440 -4.93 22.32 4.97
N ALA A 441 -3.69 22.73 4.68
CA ALA A 441 -2.66 21.87 4.12
C ALA A 441 -2.21 20.76 5.09
N ILE A 442 -2.44 20.90 6.39
CA ILE A 442 -2.12 19.85 7.37
C ILE A 442 -3.02 18.63 7.18
N GLN A 443 -2.39 17.50 6.86
CA GLN A 443 -3.10 16.24 6.61
C GLN A 443 -3.08 15.30 7.82
N PRO A 444 -4.11 14.43 7.95
CA PRO A 444 -4.12 13.38 8.95
C PRO A 444 -3.02 12.35 8.68
N ASP A 445 -2.50 11.74 9.73
CA ASP A 445 -1.42 10.75 9.63
C ASP A 445 -1.82 9.43 10.30
N ILE A 446 -2.06 8.41 9.48
CA ILE A 446 -2.42 7.06 9.92
C ILE A 446 -1.37 6.47 10.86
N LEU A 447 -0.08 6.67 10.60
CA LEU A 447 0.97 6.03 11.38
C LEU A 447 1.10 6.66 12.77
N HIS A 448 1.39 7.95 12.88
CA HIS A 448 1.67 8.58 14.17
C HIS A 448 0.41 9.00 14.95
N GLN A 449 -0.73 9.26 14.28
CA GLN A 449 -1.97 9.63 14.95
C GLN A 449 -2.82 8.41 15.32
N LEU A 450 -3.01 7.44 14.41
CA LEU A 450 -3.82 6.25 14.70
C LEU A 450 -2.99 5.16 15.38
N TYR A 451 -2.05 4.53 14.68
CA TYR A 451 -1.36 3.33 15.20
C TYR A 451 -0.44 3.65 16.38
N GLN A 452 0.50 4.59 16.22
CA GLN A 452 1.40 5.01 17.29
C GLN A 452 0.80 6.08 18.21
N GLY A 453 -0.45 6.49 17.96
CA GLY A 453 -1.21 7.42 18.78
C GLY A 453 -2.34 6.73 19.53
N VAL A 454 -3.53 6.76 18.97
CA VAL A 454 -4.75 6.31 19.66
C VAL A 454 -4.75 4.79 19.92
N VAL A 455 -4.36 3.95 18.95
CA VAL A 455 -4.29 2.48 19.11
C VAL A 455 -3.28 2.08 20.18
N LYS A 456 -2.11 2.71 20.20
CA LYS A 456 -1.11 2.51 21.27
C LYS A 456 -1.72 2.75 22.65
N HIS A 457 -2.52 3.81 22.80
CA HIS A 457 -3.24 4.08 24.04
C HIS A 457 -4.34 3.03 24.30
N LEU A 458 -5.12 2.64 23.29
CA LEU A 458 -6.13 1.58 23.42
C LEU A 458 -5.54 0.29 23.99
N ILE A 459 -4.40 -0.16 23.47
CA ILE A 459 -3.71 -1.36 23.97
C ILE A 459 -3.30 -1.17 25.44
N SER A 460 -2.84 0.02 25.81
CA SER A 460 -2.53 0.34 27.20
C SER A 460 -3.76 0.30 28.10
N TRP A 461 -4.89 0.84 27.64
CA TRP A 461 -6.15 0.82 28.41
C TRP A 461 -6.65 -0.60 28.61
N LEU A 462 -6.60 -1.43 27.56
CA LEU A 462 -7.01 -2.84 27.65
C LEU A 462 -6.09 -3.64 28.58
N LYS A 463 -4.78 -3.36 28.59
CA LYS A 463 -3.85 -3.97 29.56
C LYS A 463 -4.17 -3.59 30.99
N HIS A 464 -4.63 -2.36 31.23
CA HIS A 464 -5.08 -1.92 32.55
C HIS A 464 -6.40 -2.61 32.94
N VAL A 465 -7.40 -2.56 32.06
CA VAL A 465 -8.75 -3.09 32.30
C VAL A 465 -8.76 -4.60 32.54
N TYR A 466 -8.06 -5.38 31.70
CA TYR A 466 -8.12 -6.84 31.73
C TYR A 466 -6.88 -7.51 32.34
N GLY A 467 -5.79 -6.78 32.52
CA GLY A 467 -4.50 -7.31 32.92
C GLY A 467 -3.66 -7.83 31.74
N ALA A 468 -2.39 -7.46 31.73
CA ALA A 468 -1.42 -7.85 30.70
C ALA A 468 -1.30 -9.37 30.49
N LYS A 469 -1.34 -10.15 31.58
CA LYS A 469 -1.21 -11.61 31.55
C LYS A 469 -2.36 -12.28 30.78
N ALA A 470 -3.60 -11.85 31.03
CA ALA A 470 -4.78 -12.43 30.40
C ALA A 470 -4.80 -12.17 28.88
N LEU A 471 -4.36 -10.98 28.46
CA LEU A 471 -4.18 -10.67 27.04
C LEU A 471 -3.07 -11.53 26.42
N ASP A 472 -1.89 -11.58 27.04
CA ASP A 472 -0.74 -12.32 26.52
C ASP A 472 -1.05 -13.82 26.34
N GLU A 473 -1.77 -14.45 27.26
CA GLU A 473 -2.19 -15.85 27.16
C GLU A 473 -3.04 -16.10 25.90
N ARG A 474 -3.97 -15.19 25.58
CA ARG A 474 -4.82 -15.31 24.38
C ARG A 474 -4.04 -15.07 23.10
N PHE A 475 -3.17 -14.07 23.06
CA PHE A 475 -2.30 -13.80 21.90
C PHE A 475 -1.39 -14.98 21.57
N LYS A 476 -0.90 -15.71 22.57
CA LYS A 476 -0.06 -16.91 22.40
C LYS A 476 -0.81 -18.10 21.80
N CYS A 477 -2.12 -18.16 21.99
CA CYS A 477 -2.96 -19.27 21.56
C CYS A 477 -3.66 -19.03 20.21
N LEU A 478 -3.44 -17.89 19.55
CA LEU A 478 -4.03 -17.62 18.24
C LEU A 478 -3.49 -18.59 17.17
N PRO A 479 -4.35 -19.14 16.29
CA PRO A 479 -3.92 -20.04 15.24
C PRO A 479 -3.18 -19.30 14.12
N ALA A 480 -2.24 -20.00 13.48
CA ALA A 480 -1.50 -19.46 12.33
C ALA A 480 -2.42 -19.22 11.12
N ASN A 481 -2.24 -18.08 10.46
CA ASN A 481 -2.93 -17.73 9.22
C ASN A 481 -2.02 -16.83 8.36
N HIS A 482 -2.20 -16.83 7.03
CA HIS A 482 -1.36 -16.11 6.08
C HIS A 482 -1.22 -14.62 6.41
N GLN A 483 -2.32 -13.97 6.80
CA GLN A 483 -2.36 -12.53 7.08
C GLN A 483 -2.08 -12.19 8.55
N LEU A 484 -1.72 -13.13 9.41
CA LEU A 484 -1.58 -12.85 10.84
C LEU A 484 -0.17 -13.12 11.36
N ARG A 485 0.35 -12.17 12.13
CA ARG A 485 1.55 -12.37 12.94
C ARG A 485 1.22 -13.15 14.20
N LEU A 486 2.00 -14.19 14.47
CA LEU A 486 1.93 -14.92 15.73
C LEU A 486 2.75 -14.22 16.81
N PHE A 487 2.10 -13.87 17.91
CA PHE A 487 2.72 -13.29 19.10
C PHE A 487 3.01 -14.39 20.13
N SER A 488 3.96 -15.28 19.82
CA SER A 488 4.30 -16.45 20.66
C SER A 488 4.78 -16.13 22.08
N LYS A 489 5.15 -14.88 22.36
CA LYS A 489 5.51 -14.37 23.69
C LYS A 489 4.47 -13.40 24.27
N GLY A 490 3.31 -13.25 23.65
CA GLY A 490 2.35 -12.18 23.96
C GLY A 490 2.82 -10.82 23.44
N ILE A 491 2.11 -9.75 23.84
CA ILE A 491 2.35 -8.37 23.40
C ILE A 491 2.88 -7.48 24.52
N SER A 492 2.92 -7.95 25.76
CA SER A 492 3.31 -7.12 26.90
C SER A 492 4.82 -6.94 27.04
N GLY A 493 5.61 -7.91 26.57
CA GLY A 493 7.08 -7.82 26.57
C GLY A 493 7.68 -7.06 25.38
N LEU A 494 6.88 -6.55 24.46
CA LEU A 494 7.38 -5.83 23.27
C LEU A 494 7.88 -4.43 23.66
N SER A 495 9.15 -4.14 23.37
CA SER A 495 9.74 -2.81 23.51
C SER A 495 9.89 -2.13 22.16
N ARG A 496 9.65 -0.82 22.08
CA ARG A 496 9.74 -0.03 20.83
C ARG A 496 8.87 -0.59 19.70
N VAL A 497 7.61 -0.89 20.04
CA VAL A 497 6.60 -1.43 19.12
C VAL A 497 6.45 -0.52 17.90
N THR A 498 6.66 -1.09 16.72
CA THR A 498 6.59 -0.41 15.43
C THR A 498 5.13 -0.19 14.97
N GLY A 499 4.92 0.64 13.95
CA GLY A 499 3.60 0.82 13.33
C GLY A 499 3.01 -0.48 12.78
N THR A 500 3.84 -1.28 12.10
CA THR A 500 3.46 -2.60 11.58
C THR A 500 3.06 -3.57 12.70
N GLU A 501 3.76 -3.54 13.84
CA GLU A 501 3.37 -4.37 14.98
C GLU A 501 2.04 -3.94 15.60
N HIS A 502 1.74 -2.65 15.68
CA HIS A 502 0.41 -2.19 16.10
C HIS A 502 -0.69 -2.60 15.10
N GLN A 503 -0.41 -2.56 13.79
CA GLN A 503 -1.31 -3.07 12.75
C GLN A 503 -1.60 -4.57 12.96
N ASP A 504 -0.57 -5.37 13.18
CA ASP A 504 -0.68 -6.81 13.43
C ASP A 504 -1.52 -7.10 14.69
N ILE A 505 -1.38 -6.28 15.74
CA ILE A 505 -2.20 -6.38 16.95
C ILE A 505 -3.67 -6.06 16.65
N CYS A 506 -3.95 -4.97 15.92
CA CYS A 506 -5.32 -4.57 15.56
C CYS A 506 -6.10 -5.67 14.82
N ARG A 507 -5.41 -6.45 13.98
CA ARG A 507 -6.03 -7.55 13.20
C ARG A 507 -6.71 -8.61 14.04
N VAL A 508 -6.39 -8.71 15.34
CA VAL A 508 -6.94 -9.74 16.24
C VAL A 508 -7.47 -9.19 17.55
N LEU A 509 -7.21 -7.90 17.84
CA LEU A 509 -7.44 -7.29 19.15
C LEU A 509 -8.88 -7.44 19.63
N LEU A 510 -9.86 -7.20 18.76
CA LEU A 510 -11.28 -7.32 19.12
C LEU A 510 -11.60 -8.74 19.57
N GLY A 511 -11.25 -9.76 18.77
CA GLY A 511 -11.55 -11.14 19.11
C GLY A 511 -10.83 -11.66 20.35
N VAL A 512 -9.64 -11.14 20.65
CA VAL A 512 -8.91 -11.46 21.89
C VAL A 512 -9.71 -11.05 23.13
N ILE A 513 -10.43 -9.93 23.09
CA ILE A 513 -11.09 -9.38 24.28
C ILE A 513 -12.54 -9.81 24.49
N ILE A 514 -13.21 -10.41 23.49
CA ILE A 514 -14.66 -10.71 23.54
C ILE A 514 -15.07 -11.46 24.80
N ASP A 515 -14.36 -12.54 25.14
CA ASP A 515 -14.73 -13.39 26.27
C ASP A 515 -14.03 -13.03 27.59
N LEU A 516 -13.28 -11.92 27.64
CA LEU A 516 -12.67 -11.47 28.90
C LEU A 516 -13.75 -10.94 29.84
N HIS A 517 -13.54 -11.19 31.13
CA HIS A 517 -14.55 -10.91 32.13
C HIS A 517 -14.53 -9.45 32.58
N LEU A 518 -15.70 -8.81 32.49
CA LEU A 518 -16.08 -7.56 33.12
C LEU A 518 -17.56 -7.64 33.50
N GLU A 519 -18.02 -6.68 34.30
CA GLU A 519 -19.45 -6.48 34.50
C GLU A 519 -20.17 -6.29 33.16
N PRO A 520 -21.40 -6.84 32.97
CA PRO A 520 -22.03 -6.91 31.65
C PRO A 520 -22.11 -5.56 30.91
N ARG A 521 -22.42 -4.49 31.64
CA ARG A 521 -22.53 -3.12 31.09
C ARG A 521 -21.18 -2.60 30.61
N ASP A 522 -20.12 -2.81 31.38
CA ASP A 522 -18.78 -2.34 31.03
C ASP A 522 -18.20 -3.16 29.88
N ARG A 523 -18.45 -4.47 29.86
CA ARG A 523 -18.08 -5.35 28.74
C ARG A 523 -18.69 -4.85 27.44
N GLU A 524 -19.99 -4.56 27.43
CA GLU A 524 -20.68 -4.04 26.25
C GLU A 524 -20.02 -2.75 25.74
N ARG A 525 -19.82 -1.77 26.62
CA ARG A 525 -19.22 -0.47 26.27
C ARG A 525 -17.79 -0.61 25.78
N VAL A 526 -16.96 -1.44 26.43
CA VAL A 526 -15.58 -1.70 25.99
C VAL A 526 -15.58 -2.32 24.58
N LEU A 527 -16.42 -3.32 24.31
CA LEU A 527 -16.49 -3.96 23.00
C LEU A 527 -16.96 -2.99 21.91
N LYS A 528 -18.00 -2.18 22.18
CA LYS A 528 -18.48 -1.15 21.27
C LYS A 528 -17.41 -0.09 20.98
N ALA A 529 -16.70 0.38 22.01
CA ALA A 529 -15.64 1.37 21.87
C ALA A 529 -14.46 0.81 21.04
N VAL A 530 -13.99 -0.40 21.36
CA VAL A 530 -12.90 -1.05 20.62
C VAL A 530 -13.32 -1.30 19.17
N ARG A 531 -14.54 -1.80 18.94
CA ARG A 531 -15.09 -2.01 17.59
C ARG A 531 -15.15 -0.70 16.81
N GLY A 532 -15.72 0.37 17.39
CA GLY A 532 -15.82 1.67 16.74
C GLY A 532 -14.46 2.25 16.34
N LEU A 533 -13.48 2.18 17.24
CA LEU A 533 -12.13 2.65 16.92
C LEU A 533 -11.43 1.78 15.85
N LEU A 534 -11.59 0.46 15.88
CA LEU A 534 -11.03 -0.42 14.86
C LEU A 534 -11.70 -0.23 13.50
N ASP A 535 -13.04 -0.13 13.45
CA ASP A 535 -13.79 0.20 12.23
C ASP A 535 -13.28 1.53 11.65
N PHE A 536 -13.16 2.57 12.48
CA PHE A 536 -12.63 3.88 12.06
C PHE A 536 -11.23 3.73 11.45
N VAL A 537 -10.32 3.05 12.13
CA VAL A 537 -8.95 2.83 11.64
C VAL A 537 -8.94 2.11 10.29
N TYR A 538 -9.77 1.09 10.10
CA TYR A 538 -9.81 0.33 8.84
C TYR A 538 -10.42 1.15 7.70
N LEU A 539 -11.55 1.82 7.95
CA LEU A 539 -12.29 2.58 6.94
C LEU A 539 -11.51 3.78 6.41
N VAL A 540 -10.80 4.54 7.26
CA VAL A 540 -10.01 5.71 6.81
C VAL A 540 -8.79 5.34 5.96
N GLN A 541 -8.42 4.06 5.94
CA GLN A 541 -7.35 3.52 5.09
C GLN A 541 -7.86 2.97 3.77
N TYR A 542 -9.17 3.05 3.50
CA TYR A 542 -9.69 2.64 2.21
C TYR A 542 -9.09 3.54 1.12
N PRO A 543 -8.70 2.97 -0.02
CA PRO A 543 -8.09 3.72 -1.10
C PRO A 543 -9.13 4.48 -1.94
N GLU A 544 -10.41 4.29 -1.69
CA GLU A 544 -11.50 5.12 -2.20
C GLU A 544 -12.59 5.18 -1.13
N ALA A 545 -13.27 6.32 -1.03
CA ALA A 545 -14.37 6.52 -0.11
C ALA A 545 -15.57 7.08 -0.85
N SER A 546 -16.63 6.27 -0.90
CA SER A 546 -17.96 6.68 -1.33
C SER A 546 -18.68 7.49 -0.23
N THR A 547 -19.86 8.01 -0.55
CA THR A 547 -20.69 8.73 0.43
C THR A 547 -21.12 7.83 1.59
N SER A 548 -21.48 6.56 1.31
CA SER A 548 -21.72 5.54 2.33
C SER A 548 -20.48 5.22 3.15
N THR A 549 -19.29 5.16 2.55
CA THR A 549 -18.04 4.94 3.28
C THR A 549 -17.77 6.07 4.27
N ILE A 550 -17.98 7.33 3.86
CA ILE A 550 -17.83 8.49 4.75
C ILE A 550 -18.81 8.42 5.92
N ARG A 551 -20.07 8.01 5.67
CA ARG A 551 -21.06 7.79 6.73
C ARG A 551 -20.59 6.71 7.71
N ARG A 552 -20.09 5.57 7.22
CA ARG A 552 -19.54 4.50 8.07
C ARG A 552 -18.34 4.97 8.91
N ILE A 553 -17.49 5.84 8.37
CA ILE A 553 -16.38 6.45 9.13
C ILE A 553 -16.93 7.29 10.29
N GLN A 554 -17.96 8.10 10.04
CA GLN A 554 -18.62 8.90 11.07
C GLN A 554 -19.28 8.00 12.12
N ASP A 555 -20.07 7.01 11.71
CA ASP A 555 -20.74 6.07 12.61
C ASP A 555 -19.75 5.32 13.51
N ALA A 556 -18.59 4.94 12.96
CA ALA A 556 -17.52 4.30 13.71
C ALA A 556 -16.91 5.24 14.76
N LEU A 557 -16.71 6.51 14.41
CA LEU A 557 -16.22 7.53 15.34
C LEU A 557 -17.25 7.82 16.44
N ASP A 558 -18.52 8.00 16.08
CA ASP A 558 -19.62 8.24 17.02
C ASP A 558 -19.74 7.08 18.01
N ARG A 559 -19.76 5.84 17.52
CA ARG A 559 -19.76 4.64 18.37
C ARG A 559 -18.60 4.63 19.37
N PHE A 560 -17.41 5.06 18.94
CA PHE A 560 -16.28 5.16 19.85
C PHE A 560 -16.50 6.27 20.90
N HIS A 561 -16.94 7.46 20.50
CA HIS A 561 -17.21 8.57 21.42
C HIS A 561 -18.32 8.27 22.43
N ASP A 562 -19.39 7.61 22.02
CA ASP A 562 -20.51 7.20 22.87
C ASP A 562 -20.09 6.23 23.99
N ASN A 563 -19.05 5.43 23.74
CA ASN A 563 -18.69 4.31 24.61
C ASN A 563 -17.36 4.49 25.35
N LYS A 564 -16.43 5.32 24.86
CA LYS A 564 -15.06 5.42 25.40
C LYS A 564 -14.98 5.85 26.86
N LYS A 565 -16.00 6.52 27.40
CA LYS A 565 -16.05 6.90 28.82
C LYS A 565 -15.89 5.70 29.76
N VAL A 566 -16.18 4.49 29.29
CA VAL A 566 -15.92 3.25 30.05
C VAL A 566 -14.46 3.12 30.49
N PHE A 567 -13.50 3.64 29.72
CA PHE A 567 -12.09 3.59 30.12
C PHE A 567 -11.75 4.60 31.23
N GLU A 568 -12.53 5.67 31.39
CA GLU A 568 -12.45 6.56 32.56
C GLU A 568 -13.10 5.90 33.77
N ASP A 569 -14.30 5.35 33.59
CA ASP A 569 -15.06 4.68 34.66
C ASP A 569 -14.28 3.49 35.26
N LEU A 570 -13.50 2.79 34.44
CA LEU A 570 -12.63 1.68 34.85
C LEU A 570 -11.21 2.11 35.28
N GLY A 571 -10.94 3.42 35.39
CA GLY A 571 -9.65 3.95 35.87
C GLY A 571 -8.46 3.79 34.91
N ALA A 572 -8.70 3.36 33.67
CA ALA A 572 -7.64 3.14 32.69
C ALA A 572 -7.09 4.45 32.09
N ARG A 573 -7.82 5.56 32.26
CA ARG A 573 -7.45 6.91 31.81
C ARG A 573 -8.21 7.99 32.59
N GLU A 574 -7.63 9.17 32.74
CA GLU A 574 -8.27 10.31 33.42
C GLU A 574 -9.20 11.13 32.50
N ASP A 575 -8.74 11.46 31.29
CA ASP A 575 -9.50 12.24 30.30
C ASP A 575 -9.06 11.92 28.86
N PHE A 576 -9.86 12.27 27.85
CA PHE A 576 -9.50 12.13 26.43
C PHE A 576 -8.98 13.41 25.76
N ASN A 577 -8.57 14.43 26.54
CA ASN A 577 -8.24 15.77 26.08
C ASN A 577 -6.79 15.92 25.58
N PHE A 578 -6.44 15.13 24.56
CA PHE A 578 -5.12 15.15 23.93
C PHE A 578 -5.20 15.32 22.40
N PRO A 579 -4.20 15.98 21.76
CA PRO A 579 -4.28 16.37 20.36
C PRO A 579 -4.57 15.21 19.38
N LYS A 580 -4.01 14.02 19.62
CA LYS A 580 -4.22 12.86 18.74
C LYS A 580 -5.64 12.29 18.80
N MET A 581 -6.36 12.46 19.92
CA MET A 581 -7.78 12.13 20.02
C MET A 581 -8.59 13.12 19.19
N HIS A 582 -8.33 14.41 19.38
CA HIS A 582 -9.00 15.46 18.62
C HIS A 582 -8.75 15.35 17.11
N ALA A 583 -7.56 14.93 16.70
CA ALA A 583 -7.20 14.74 15.30
C ALA A 583 -8.16 13.81 14.53
N LEU A 584 -8.84 12.86 15.21
CA LEU A 584 -9.81 11.95 14.57
C LEU A 584 -10.96 12.70 13.90
N SER A 585 -11.40 13.85 14.45
CA SER A 585 -12.49 14.66 13.88
C SER A 585 -12.12 15.28 12.52
N HIS A 586 -10.82 15.40 12.22
CA HIS A 586 -10.33 16.06 11.00
C HIS A 586 -10.21 15.12 9.80
N TYR A 587 -10.36 13.80 9.99
CA TYR A 587 -10.19 12.82 8.91
C TYR A 587 -11.23 12.97 7.81
N ILE A 588 -12.50 13.14 8.15
CA ILE A 588 -13.59 13.24 7.18
C ILE A 588 -13.46 14.53 6.34
N ASP A 589 -13.14 15.65 6.98
CA ASP A 589 -12.99 16.92 6.26
C ASP A 589 -11.75 16.93 5.36
N SER A 590 -10.62 16.41 5.85
CA SER A 590 -9.43 16.23 5.02
C SER A 590 -9.69 15.27 3.86
N LEU A 591 -10.44 14.19 4.08
CA LEU A 591 -10.83 13.26 3.02
C LEU A 591 -11.64 13.95 1.93
N LYS A 592 -12.68 14.70 2.31
CA LYS A 592 -13.53 15.45 1.36
C LYS A 592 -12.74 16.50 0.58
N LEU A 593 -11.75 17.12 1.20
CA LEU A 593 -10.94 18.19 0.59
C LEU A 593 -9.83 17.64 -0.30
N PHE A 594 -9.07 16.64 0.15
CA PHE A 594 -7.80 16.25 -0.47
C PHE A 594 -7.71 14.78 -0.90
N GLY A 595 -8.75 13.97 -0.68
CA GLY A 595 -8.71 12.55 -0.99
C GLY A 595 -8.37 11.68 0.22
N THR A 596 -8.35 10.37 0.04
CA THR A 596 -8.25 9.42 1.16
C THR A 596 -6.93 9.54 1.94
N ALA A 597 -6.96 9.23 3.24
CA ALA A 597 -5.85 9.54 4.16
C ALA A 597 -4.58 8.70 3.90
N ASP A 598 -4.71 7.57 3.22
CA ASP A 598 -3.58 6.79 2.74
C ASP A 598 -2.63 7.65 1.88
N ASN A 599 -3.11 8.76 1.30
CA ASN A 599 -2.34 9.65 0.44
C ASN A 599 -1.25 10.46 1.15
N PHE A 600 -1.36 10.56 2.47
CA PHE A 600 -0.57 11.44 3.32
C PHE A 600 0.10 10.70 4.48
N ASN A 601 0.09 9.37 4.45
CA ASN A 601 0.63 8.54 5.53
C ASN A 601 2.17 8.67 5.62
N THR A 602 2.71 8.94 6.82
CA THR A 602 4.16 9.10 7.03
C THR A 602 4.93 7.77 6.97
N ALA A 603 4.26 6.62 6.86
CA ALA A 603 4.94 5.35 6.62
C ALA A 603 5.83 5.38 5.36
N TYR A 604 5.46 6.19 4.35
CA TYR A 604 6.27 6.37 3.15
C TYR A 604 7.53 7.21 3.40
N SER A 605 7.44 8.28 4.20
CA SER A 605 8.60 9.09 4.56
C SER A 605 9.59 8.31 5.43
N GLU A 606 9.12 7.42 6.32
CA GLU A 606 9.99 6.50 7.06
C GLU A 606 10.82 5.60 6.12
N ARG A 607 10.21 5.11 5.02
CA ARG A 607 10.95 4.34 4.01
C ARG A 607 11.96 5.21 3.26
N LEU A 608 11.58 6.43 2.89
CA LEU A 608 12.51 7.39 2.27
C LEU A 608 13.67 7.76 3.20
N HIS A 609 13.48 7.78 4.52
CA HIS A 609 14.57 7.99 5.46
C HIS A 609 15.59 6.85 5.44
N ILE A 610 15.16 5.61 5.16
CA ILE A 610 16.08 4.49 5.00
C ILE A 610 17.00 4.75 3.80
N ASP A 611 16.43 5.10 2.65
CA ASP A 611 17.19 5.22 1.41
C ASP A 611 17.97 6.55 1.34
N CYS A 612 17.30 7.67 1.61
CA CYS A 612 17.89 8.99 1.44
C CYS A 612 18.79 9.40 2.60
N ALA A 613 18.45 9.10 3.86
CA ALA A 613 19.23 9.56 5.01
C ALA A 613 20.15 8.47 5.59
N LYS A 614 19.60 7.31 5.96
CA LYS A 614 20.34 6.26 6.69
C LYS A 614 21.34 5.53 5.78
N SER A 615 20.93 5.12 4.59
CA SER A 615 21.84 4.47 3.61
C SER A 615 22.88 5.44 3.10
N ALA A 616 22.51 6.69 2.78
CA ALA A 616 23.47 7.73 2.43
C ALA A 616 24.49 7.97 3.54
N PHE A 617 24.06 8.10 4.79
CA PHE A 617 24.96 8.27 5.93
C PHE A 617 25.90 7.08 6.10
N ARG A 618 25.39 5.84 5.97
CA ARG A 618 26.20 4.60 6.04
C ARG A 618 27.28 4.53 4.95
N ALA A 619 27.04 5.15 3.79
CA ALA A 619 27.99 5.23 2.69
C ALA A 619 29.10 6.29 2.90
N THR A 620 29.02 7.12 3.94
CA THR A 620 30.03 8.14 4.24
C THR A 620 31.14 7.65 5.16
N ASN A 621 32.23 8.42 5.24
CA ASN A 621 33.26 8.25 6.27
C ASN A 621 32.84 8.76 7.68
N ARG A 622 31.61 9.28 7.82
CA ARG A 622 31.01 9.83 9.06
C ARG A 622 31.72 11.08 9.63
N LYS A 623 32.47 11.80 8.79
CA LYS A 623 33.06 13.11 9.05
C LYS A 623 32.57 14.08 7.98
N ASP A 624 32.00 15.23 8.37
CA ASP A 624 31.39 16.17 7.43
C ASP A 624 30.50 15.42 6.42
N GLU A 625 29.49 14.73 6.97
CA GLU A 625 28.74 13.70 6.28
C GLU A 625 27.86 14.23 5.14
N TYR A 626 27.29 15.42 5.28
CA TYR A 626 26.29 15.94 4.33
C TYR A 626 26.80 16.11 2.89
N PRO A 627 27.98 16.70 2.59
CA PRO A 627 28.55 16.71 1.24
C PRO A 627 28.68 15.31 0.62
N GLN A 628 29.06 14.32 1.41
CA GLN A 628 29.21 12.94 0.94
C GLN A 628 27.83 12.30 0.70
N MET A 629 26.86 12.56 1.58
CA MET A 629 25.49 12.07 1.44
C MET A 629 24.82 12.64 0.18
N THR A 630 24.93 13.94 -0.06
CA THR A 630 24.31 14.60 -1.22
C THR A 630 24.91 14.12 -2.53
N LEU A 631 26.25 14.00 -2.62
CA LEU A 631 26.92 13.45 -3.80
C LEU A 631 26.58 11.96 -4.03
N TRP A 632 26.47 11.17 -2.96
CA TRP A 632 26.07 9.77 -3.08
C TRP A 632 24.65 9.63 -3.63
N LEU A 633 23.71 10.46 -3.17
CA LEU A 633 22.34 10.49 -3.69
C LEU A 633 22.27 10.93 -5.15
N GLN A 634 22.96 12.01 -5.51
CA GLN A 634 22.99 12.53 -6.88
C GLN A 634 23.46 11.47 -7.88
N ARG A 635 24.55 10.77 -7.59
CA ARG A 635 25.06 9.68 -8.45
C ARG A 635 24.07 8.53 -8.59
N ARG A 636 23.37 8.17 -7.51
CA ARG A 636 22.38 7.10 -7.54
C ARG A 636 21.17 7.48 -8.40
N GLU A 637 20.71 8.73 -8.31
CA GLU A 637 19.66 9.27 -9.18
C GLU A 637 20.10 9.32 -10.65
N GLN A 638 21.36 9.67 -10.94
CA GLN A 638 21.92 9.62 -12.31
C GLN A 638 21.93 8.19 -12.88
N ILE A 639 22.35 7.21 -12.08
CA ILE A 639 22.31 5.80 -12.47
C ILE A 639 20.86 5.35 -12.73
N LEU A 640 19.91 5.75 -11.91
CA LEU A 640 18.50 5.39 -12.11
C LEU A 640 17.92 6.03 -13.38
N ALA A 641 18.19 7.32 -13.63
CA ALA A 641 17.79 7.99 -14.86
C ALA A 641 18.40 7.32 -16.10
N HIS A 642 19.69 6.98 -16.05
CA HIS A 642 20.36 6.29 -17.14
C HIS A 642 19.83 4.87 -17.37
N SER A 643 19.46 4.16 -16.28
CA SER A 643 18.81 2.84 -16.38
C SER A 643 17.50 2.91 -17.16
N MET A 644 16.72 3.98 -16.98
CA MET A 644 15.48 4.20 -17.72
C MET A 644 15.74 4.49 -19.19
N TYR A 645 16.73 5.32 -19.48
CA TYR A 645 17.16 5.62 -20.85
C TYR A 645 17.63 4.38 -21.61
N ILE A 646 18.49 3.55 -20.99
CA ILE A 646 18.98 2.29 -21.58
C ILE A 646 17.80 1.37 -21.87
N ARG A 647 16.86 1.22 -20.93
CA ARG A 647 15.66 0.40 -21.13
C ARG A 647 14.85 0.89 -22.32
N TRP A 648 14.59 2.18 -22.40
CA TRP A 648 13.87 2.79 -23.53
C TRP A 648 14.57 2.53 -24.87
N GLN A 649 15.91 2.63 -24.93
CA GLN A 649 16.66 2.30 -26.14
C GLN A 649 16.55 0.82 -26.52
N LEU A 650 16.68 -0.09 -25.53
CA LEU A 650 16.60 -1.54 -25.75
C LEU A 650 15.19 -2.00 -26.17
N GLU A 651 14.14 -1.26 -25.77
CA GLU A 651 12.76 -1.49 -26.19
C GLU A 651 12.46 -0.94 -27.61
N GLY A 652 13.47 -0.44 -28.32
CA GLY A 652 13.31 0.08 -29.68
C GLY A 652 12.89 1.55 -29.74
N ARG A 653 13.21 2.34 -28.70
CA ARG A 653 12.86 3.76 -28.59
C ARG A 653 11.35 4.03 -28.77
N PRO A 654 10.47 3.33 -28.04
CA PRO A 654 9.04 3.49 -28.19
C PRO A 654 8.61 4.94 -27.89
N SER A 655 7.51 5.36 -28.51
CA SER A 655 6.86 6.62 -28.11
C SER A 655 6.38 6.51 -26.66
N VAL A 656 6.19 7.64 -25.97
CA VAL A 656 5.72 7.64 -24.58
C VAL A 656 4.36 6.92 -24.41
N LYS A 657 3.54 6.86 -25.47
CA LYS A 657 2.27 6.11 -25.46
C LYS A 657 2.48 4.60 -25.45
N ASP A 658 3.54 4.15 -26.12
CA ASP A 658 3.91 2.75 -26.34
C ASP A 658 4.92 2.24 -25.30
N MET A 659 5.54 3.13 -24.52
CA MET A 659 6.44 2.77 -23.44
C MET A 659 5.76 1.83 -22.45
N ALA A 660 6.52 0.82 -22.01
CA ALA A 660 6.11 -0.03 -20.91
C ALA A 660 5.85 0.85 -19.68
N ARG A 661 4.62 0.75 -19.18
CA ARG A 661 4.18 1.35 -17.93
C ARG A 661 5.14 0.96 -16.80
N ALA A 662 5.42 1.87 -15.87
CA ALA A 662 6.28 1.59 -14.71
C ALA A 662 5.87 0.28 -14.02
N PRO A 663 6.77 -0.66 -13.67
CA PRO A 663 6.40 -2.03 -13.29
C PRO A 663 5.27 -2.07 -12.23
N PHE A 664 4.10 -2.53 -12.69
CA PHE A 664 2.89 -2.71 -11.90
C PHE A 664 2.74 -4.18 -11.51
N PRO A 665 2.06 -4.48 -10.40
CA PRO A 665 1.26 -5.71 -10.39
C PRO A 665 0.35 -5.60 -11.62
N GLY A 666 0.52 -6.47 -12.61
CA GLY A 666 -0.25 -6.42 -13.85
C GLY A 666 -1.77 -6.45 -13.60
N THR A 667 -2.54 -6.31 -14.67
CA THR A 667 -4.02 -6.29 -14.65
C THR A 667 -4.59 -7.23 -13.58
N PRO A 668 -5.48 -6.76 -12.69
CA PRO A 668 -6.08 -7.60 -11.66
C PRO A 668 -6.69 -8.84 -12.31
N LYS A 669 -6.02 -9.98 -12.16
CA LYS A 669 -6.51 -11.26 -12.61
C LYS A 669 -6.73 -12.07 -11.35
N LEU A 670 -7.99 -12.47 -11.12
CA LEU A 670 -8.29 -13.51 -10.15
C LEU A 670 -7.51 -14.75 -10.56
N LYS A 671 -6.36 -14.96 -9.94
CA LYS A 671 -5.49 -16.10 -10.21
C LYS A 671 -5.52 -16.98 -8.98
N LYS A 672 -5.87 -18.24 -9.19
CA LYS A 672 -5.61 -19.32 -8.24
C LYS A 672 -4.42 -20.09 -8.78
N LYS A 673 -3.31 -20.08 -8.05
CA LYS A 673 -2.07 -20.71 -8.50
C LYS A 673 -1.60 -21.75 -7.50
N LEU A 674 -1.41 -22.97 -8.00
CA LEU A 674 -0.70 -24.05 -7.34
C LEU A 674 0.75 -24.10 -7.84
N ALA A 675 1.59 -24.83 -7.12
CA ALA A 675 2.92 -25.15 -7.63
C ALA A 675 2.78 -26.03 -8.88
N ASN A 676 3.67 -25.87 -9.86
CA ASN A 676 3.64 -26.67 -11.09
C ASN A 676 3.80 -28.17 -10.78
N ASN A 677 4.59 -28.50 -9.74
CA ASN A 677 4.83 -29.86 -9.29
C ASN A 677 4.21 -30.09 -7.90
N PRO A 678 3.63 -31.27 -7.64
CA PRO A 678 3.11 -31.61 -6.32
C PRO A 678 4.25 -31.70 -5.30
N ASN A 679 3.96 -31.34 -4.05
CA ASN A 679 4.91 -31.51 -2.94
C ASN A 679 5.06 -32.98 -2.53
N VAL A 680 4.05 -33.80 -2.82
CA VAL A 680 4.09 -35.26 -2.67
C VAL A 680 3.44 -35.87 -3.90
N GLU A 681 4.24 -36.46 -4.78
CA GLU A 681 3.75 -37.04 -6.06
C GLU A 681 2.76 -38.18 -5.85
N SER A 682 3.00 -39.05 -4.87
CA SER A 682 2.16 -40.21 -4.57
C SER A 682 1.86 -40.32 -3.08
N LEU A 683 0.69 -39.83 -2.69
CA LEU A 683 0.16 -39.89 -1.34
C LEU A 683 -0.95 -40.95 -1.27
N SER A 684 -0.71 -42.05 -0.55
CA SER A 684 -1.75 -43.07 -0.33
C SER A 684 -2.87 -42.56 0.57
N PHE A 685 -4.08 -43.08 0.40
CA PHE A 685 -5.24 -42.72 1.25
C PHE A 685 -4.95 -42.93 2.74
N THR A 686 -4.29 -44.03 3.12
CA THR A 686 -3.86 -44.26 4.51
C THR A 686 -2.92 -43.19 5.03
N ARG A 687 -2.01 -42.67 4.18
CA ARG A 687 -1.12 -41.56 4.55
C ARG A 687 -1.86 -40.23 4.60
N ALA A 688 -2.84 -40.01 3.73
CA ALA A 688 -3.71 -38.83 3.76
C ALA A 688 -4.50 -38.77 5.08
N GLU A 689 -5.12 -39.88 5.49
CA GLU A 689 -5.81 -39.99 6.78
C GLU A 689 -4.84 -39.74 7.94
N ARG A 690 -3.72 -40.46 8.00
CA ARG A 690 -2.79 -40.40 9.13
C ARG A 690 -2.06 -39.06 9.26
N LEU A 691 -1.61 -38.47 8.15
CA LEU A 691 -0.73 -37.29 8.17
C LEU A 691 -1.50 -35.99 7.98
N TYR A 692 -2.51 -35.99 7.12
CA TYR A 692 -3.31 -34.81 6.80
C TYR A 692 -4.62 -34.79 7.58
N GLY A 693 -5.01 -35.85 8.29
CA GLY A 693 -6.32 -35.93 8.96
C GLY A 693 -7.49 -35.93 7.98
N ALA A 694 -7.26 -36.32 6.72
CA ALA A 694 -8.31 -36.45 5.72
C ALA A 694 -9.07 -37.77 5.93
N GLU A 695 -9.82 -37.87 7.02
CA GLU A 695 -10.52 -39.10 7.45
C GLU A 695 -11.49 -39.60 6.36
N HIS A 696 -11.48 -40.92 6.14
CA HIS A 696 -12.36 -41.58 5.16
C HIS A 696 -12.26 -41.00 3.74
N ILE A 697 -11.08 -40.52 3.33
CA ILE A 697 -10.88 -39.86 2.02
C ILE A 697 -11.37 -40.70 0.84
N ARG A 698 -11.20 -42.03 0.88
CA ARG A 698 -11.71 -42.92 -0.17
C ARG A 698 -13.23 -42.81 -0.33
N ARG A 699 -13.96 -42.82 0.79
CA ARG A 699 -15.42 -42.68 0.82
C ARG A 699 -15.84 -41.28 0.36
N LYS A 700 -15.17 -40.22 0.84
CA LYS A 700 -15.45 -38.85 0.41
C LYS A 700 -15.19 -38.62 -1.07
N LEU A 701 -14.21 -39.32 -1.63
CA LEU A 701 -13.98 -39.31 -3.07
C LEU A 701 -15.07 -40.05 -3.83
N ALA A 702 -15.55 -41.19 -3.31
CA ALA A 702 -16.71 -41.88 -3.87
C ALA A 702 -17.98 -41.00 -3.83
N GLU A 703 -18.25 -40.31 -2.72
CA GLU A 703 -19.35 -39.33 -2.61
C GLU A 703 -19.23 -38.23 -3.68
N PHE A 704 -18.03 -37.68 -3.87
CA PHE A 704 -17.77 -36.70 -4.93
C PHE A 704 -18.03 -37.27 -6.32
N ILE A 705 -17.53 -38.48 -6.62
CA ILE A 705 -17.72 -39.15 -7.91
C ILE A 705 -19.22 -39.34 -8.22
N VAL A 706 -19.99 -39.82 -7.23
CA VAL A 706 -21.43 -40.04 -7.39
C VAL A 706 -22.16 -38.73 -7.64
N ARG A 707 -21.82 -37.65 -6.90
CA ARG A 707 -22.42 -36.31 -7.10
C ARG A 707 -22.15 -35.76 -8.48
N THR A 708 -20.94 -35.95 -8.99
CA THR A 708 -20.56 -35.50 -10.32
C THR A 708 -21.30 -36.27 -11.41
N LYS A 709 -21.38 -37.60 -11.31
CA LYS A 709 -22.07 -38.43 -12.31
C LYS A 709 -23.60 -38.29 -12.29
N TYR A 710 -24.17 -38.03 -11.12
CA TYR A 710 -25.62 -37.96 -10.93
C TYR A 710 -26.03 -36.69 -10.18
N PRO A 711 -25.96 -35.49 -10.81
CA PRO A 711 -26.23 -34.22 -10.14
C PRO A 711 -27.65 -34.08 -9.57
N ALA A 712 -28.60 -34.86 -10.09
CA ALA A 712 -30.01 -34.84 -9.65
C ALA A 712 -30.25 -35.64 -8.35
N PHE A 713 -29.28 -36.40 -7.85
CA PHE A 713 -29.45 -37.21 -6.64
C PHE A 713 -29.42 -36.35 -5.37
N ASN A 714 -30.32 -36.67 -4.44
CA ASN A 714 -30.28 -36.07 -3.11
C ASN A 714 -29.17 -36.67 -2.24
N GLU A 715 -28.85 -36.01 -1.13
CA GLU A 715 -27.76 -36.42 -0.22
C GLU A 715 -27.88 -37.87 0.29
N HIS A 716 -29.10 -38.34 0.53
CA HIS A 716 -29.32 -39.71 1.01
C HIS A 716 -29.01 -40.74 -0.08
N GLN A 717 -29.43 -40.49 -1.32
CA GLN A 717 -29.11 -41.33 -2.48
C GLN A 717 -27.60 -41.36 -2.76
N VAL A 718 -26.94 -40.21 -2.71
CA VAL A 718 -25.48 -40.10 -2.88
C VAL A 718 -24.76 -40.96 -1.84
N GLN A 719 -25.12 -40.84 -0.55
CA GLN A 719 -24.47 -41.58 0.52
C GLN A 719 -24.66 -43.10 0.39
N GLN A 720 -25.86 -43.57 0.00
CA GLN A 720 -26.13 -45.00 -0.19
C GLN A 720 -25.29 -45.59 -1.32
N ILE A 721 -25.17 -44.88 -2.46
CA ILE A 721 -24.45 -45.38 -3.63
C ILE A 721 -22.93 -45.26 -3.43
N ALA A 722 -22.46 -44.22 -2.74
CA ALA A 722 -21.04 -44.04 -2.45
C ALA A 722 -20.43 -45.19 -1.65
N ASP A 723 -21.21 -45.84 -0.77
CA ASP A 723 -20.75 -46.99 0.03
C ASP A 723 -20.38 -48.20 -0.85
N THR A 724 -21.00 -48.35 -2.02
CA THR A 724 -20.74 -49.44 -2.98
C THR A 724 -19.93 -49.00 -4.19
N THR A 725 -19.56 -47.72 -4.27
CA THR A 725 -18.83 -47.16 -5.42
C THR A 725 -17.36 -47.56 -5.36
N TYR A 726 -16.88 -48.22 -6.41
CA TYR A 726 -15.49 -48.64 -6.53
C TYR A 726 -14.59 -47.48 -6.98
N VAL A 727 -13.52 -47.21 -6.22
CA VAL A 727 -12.47 -46.23 -6.57
C VAL A 727 -11.22 -47.00 -7.03
N PRO A 728 -10.88 -46.99 -8.33
CA PRO A 728 -9.90 -47.88 -8.97
C PRO A 728 -8.43 -47.55 -8.69
N PHE A 729 -8.15 -46.63 -7.76
CA PHE A 729 -6.81 -46.23 -7.34
C PHE A 729 -6.75 -46.03 -5.82
N ASN A 730 -5.55 -45.85 -5.28
CA ASN A 730 -5.31 -45.72 -3.84
C ASN A 730 -4.38 -44.55 -3.46
N THR A 731 -3.92 -43.77 -4.42
CA THR A 731 -3.02 -42.63 -4.22
C THR A 731 -3.51 -41.39 -4.96
N VAL A 732 -3.07 -40.22 -4.49
CA VAL A 732 -3.27 -38.90 -5.10
C VAL A 732 -1.99 -38.08 -5.01
N SER A 733 -1.83 -37.05 -5.85
CA SER A 733 -0.71 -36.10 -5.74
C SER A 733 -1.10 -34.94 -4.85
N ALA A 734 -0.29 -34.58 -3.85
CA ALA A 734 -0.65 -33.58 -2.85
C ALA A 734 0.17 -32.28 -2.96
N PHE A 735 -0.50 -31.16 -2.73
CA PHE A 735 0.04 -29.81 -2.73
C PHE A 735 -0.11 -29.20 -1.34
N HIS A 736 0.88 -28.43 -0.89
CA HIS A 736 0.89 -27.87 0.47
C HIS A 736 0.41 -26.43 0.55
N ARG A 737 0.28 -25.74 -0.58
CA ARG A 737 -0.08 -24.32 -0.61
C ARG A 737 -0.83 -23.96 -1.87
N LEU A 738 -1.98 -23.32 -1.68
CA LEU A 738 -2.74 -22.65 -2.73
C LEU A 738 -2.60 -21.13 -2.55
N LYS A 739 -2.23 -20.41 -3.62
CA LYS A 739 -2.12 -18.94 -3.62
C LYS A 739 -3.29 -18.33 -4.39
N PHE A 740 -3.83 -17.25 -3.84
CA PHE A 740 -4.90 -16.44 -4.41
C PHE A 740 -4.42 -15.02 -4.62
N TRP A 741 -4.99 -14.36 -5.62
CA TRP A 741 -4.92 -12.92 -5.80
C TRP A 741 -6.34 -12.40 -5.85
N HIS A 742 -6.72 -11.64 -4.83
CA HIS A 742 -8.06 -11.07 -4.76
C HIS A 742 -8.20 -9.90 -5.71
N ALA A 743 -9.38 -9.79 -6.33
CA ALA A 743 -9.80 -8.57 -6.99
C ALA A 743 -9.90 -7.43 -5.96
N ASP A 744 -9.97 -6.19 -6.45
CA ASP A 744 -10.14 -5.06 -5.56
C ASP A 744 -11.52 -5.09 -4.90
N ALA A 745 -11.54 -5.03 -3.57
CA ALA A 745 -12.79 -5.10 -2.81
C ALA A 745 -13.73 -3.91 -3.02
N LEU A 746 -13.22 -2.81 -3.59
CA LEU A 746 -14.03 -1.64 -3.94
C LEU A 746 -14.34 -1.58 -5.44
N GLU A 747 -14.04 -2.65 -6.17
CA GLU A 747 -14.30 -2.76 -7.61
C GLU A 747 -13.72 -1.57 -8.39
N ARG A 748 -12.53 -1.11 -7.99
CA ARG A 748 -11.80 -0.10 -8.74
C ARG A 748 -11.19 -0.73 -9.98
N GLU A 749 -11.24 0.01 -11.08
CA GLU A 749 -10.74 -0.44 -12.37
C GLU A 749 -9.39 0.20 -12.71
N GLY A 750 -8.69 -0.39 -13.67
CA GLY A 750 -7.43 0.09 -14.22
C GLY A 750 -6.18 -0.58 -13.65
N ASP A 751 -5.08 -0.43 -14.38
CA ASP A 751 -3.79 -1.10 -14.10
C ASP A 751 -3.10 -0.62 -12.81
N LEU A 752 -3.58 0.48 -12.20
CA LEU A 752 -3.03 1.03 -10.96
C LEU A 752 -3.53 0.30 -9.71
N VAL A 753 -4.55 -0.55 -9.85
CA VAL A 753 -5.19 -1.26 -8.75
C VAL A 753 -4.36 -2.48 -8.35
N GLN A 754 -3.98 -2.55 -7.06
CA GLN A 754 -3.11 -3.62 -6.58
C GLN A 754 -3.89 -4.90 -6.29
N GLU A 755 -3.43 -6.02 -6.84
CA GLU A 755 -3.87 -7.35 -6.42
C GLU A 755 -3.44 -7.64 -4.97
N LEU A 756 -4.34 -8.23 -4.17
CA LEU A 756 -4.04 -8.60 -2.79
C LEU A 756 -3.72 -10.10 -2.71
N PRO A 757 -2.46 -10.48 -2.46
CA PRO A 757 -2.10 -11.88 -2.35
C PRO A 757 -2.65 -12.48 -1.05
N ASP A 758 -3.10 -13.73 -1.17
CA ASP A 758 -3.55 -14.55 -0.06
C ASP A 758 -3.10 -16.00 -0.28
N SER A 759 -3.07 -16.81 0.77
CA SER A 759 -2.78 -18.23 0.62
C SER A 759 -3.42 -19.11 1.68
N ILE A 760 -3.73 -20.33 1.26
CA ILE A 760 -4.16 -21.42 2.14
C ILE A 760 -3.05 -22.45 2.18
N VAL A 761 -2.61 -22.80 3.39
CA VAL A 761 -1.64 -23.87 3.64
C VAL A 761 -2.35 -25.10 4.19
N ALA A 762 -2.06 -26.25 3.58
CA ALA A 762 -2.51 -27.57 4.02
C ALA A 762 -1.30 -28.51 4.03
N ARG A 763 -0.47 -28.37 5.07
CA ARG A 763 0.83 -29.06 5.19
C ARG A 763 0.89 -29.86 6.49
N PRO A 764 1.18 -31.17 6.45
CA PRO A 764 1.32 -31.97 7.65
C PRO A 764 2.63 -31.63 8.38
N ALA A 765 2.77 -32.13 9.60
CA ALA A 765 3.99 -31.94 10.38
C ALA A 765 5.22 -32.49 9.63
N TYR A 766 6.34 -31.77 9.69
CA TYR A 766 7.57 -32.13 8.98
C TYR A 766 8.81 -31.82 9.84
N ARG A 767 9.98 -32.28 9.42
CA ARG A 767 11.26 -31.87 10.01
C ARG A 767 11.92 -30.84 9.11
N ASN A 768 12.34 -29.71 9.68
CA ASN A 768 13.07 -28.68 8.92
C ASN A 768 14.51 -29.12 8.63
N THR A 769 15.27 -28.28 7.92
CA THR A 769 16.69 -28.52 7.58
C THR A 769 17.57 -28.75 8.81
N GLN A 770 17.19 -28.17 9.96
CA GLN A 770 17.83 -28.37 11.26
C GLN A 770 17.29 -29.58 12.04
N ARG A 771 16.54 -30.48 11.38
CA ARG A 771 15.89 -31.68 11.95
C ARG A 771 14.90 -31.42 13.10
N ARG A 772 14.49 -30.17 13.33
CA ARG A 772 13.47 -29.80 14.31
C ARG A 772 12.09 -30.14 13.78
N ARG A 773 11.25 -30.69 14.65
CA ARG A 773 9.85 -30.99 14.31
C ARG A 773 9.06 -29.69 14.22
N VAL A 774 8.43 -29.47 13.07
CA VAL A 774 7.49 -28.38 12.82
C VAL A 774 6.09 -28.98 12.80
N HIS A 775 5.16 -28.35 13.52
CA HIS A 775 3.76 -28.79 13.56
C HIS A 775 3.08 -28.60 12.20
N GLY A 776 2.06 -29.42 11.93
CA GLY A 776 1.26 -29.28 10.71
C GLY A 776 0.46 -27.97 10.73
N THR A 777 0.23 -27.40 9.56
CA THR A 777 -0.56 -26.18 9.37
C THR A 777 -1.68 -26.46 8.38
N PHE A 778 -2.92 -26.31 8.85
CA PHE A 778 -4.13 -26.52 8.06
C PHE A 778 -5.02 -25.29 8.22
N ASN A 779 -4.94 -24.37 7.26
CA ASN A 779 -5.66 -23.10 7.32
C ASN A 779 -7.15 -23.28 7.07
N THR A 780 -7.91 -22.30 7.52
CA THR A 780 -9.35 -22.15 7.27
C THR A 780 -9.61 -21.24 6.08
N ALA A 781 -10.71 -21.50 5.39
CA ALA A 781 -11.10 -20.86 4.15
C ALA A 781 -12.59 -20.54 4.14
N LEU A 782 -12.94 -19.50 3.38
CA LEU A 782 -14.32 -19.25 2.96
C LEU A 782 -14.57 -20.02 1.68
N VAL A 783 -15.63 -20.83 1.67
CA VAL A 783 -15.90 -21.79 0.60
C VAL A 783 -17.32 -21.59 0.11
N ASP A 784 -17.50 -21.57 -1.21
CA ASP A 784 -18.82 -21.63 -1.83
C ASP A 784 -19.32 -23.09 -1.79
N GLU A 785 -20.25 -23.37 -0.87
CA GLU A 785 -20.72 -24.72 -0.55
C GLU A 785 -21.43 -25.37 -1.74
N SER A 786 -22.24 -24.60 -2.47
CA SER A 786 -23.10 -25.11 -3.55
C SER A 786 -22.75 -24.56 -4.94
N GLY A 787 -21.95 -23.50 -5.05
CA GLY A 787 -21.58 -22.89 -6.34
C GLY A 787 -22.51 -21.79 -6.79
N ASN A 788 -23.33 -21.31 -5.86
CA ASN A 788 -24.35 -20.29 -6.06
C ASN A 788 -24.12 -19.11 -5.09
N GLY A 789 -22.90 -18.96 -4.55
CA GLY A 789 -22.56 -17.90 -3.61
C GLY A 789 -22.89 -18.20 -2.15
N ASN A 790 -23.34 -19.40 -1.80
CA ASN A 790 -23.58 -19.77 -0.40
C ASN A 790 -22.26 -20.03 0.34
N LEU A 791 -21.78 -19.02 1.07
CA LEU A 791 -20.48 -19.07 1.74
C LEU A 791 -20.53 -19.78 3.09
N ARG A 792 -19.54 -20.66 3.31
CA ARG A 792 -19.35 -21.40 4.56
C ARG A 792 -17.87 -21.51 4.91
N VAL A 793 -17.54 -21.47 6.20
CA VAL A 793 -16.16 -21.64 6.65
C VAL A 793 -15.80 -23.12 6.71
N GLY A 794 -14.63 -23.48 6.16
CA GLY A 794 -14.09 -24.83 6.23
C GLY A 794 -12.58 -24.85 6.52
N GLN A 795 -12.08 -25.88 7.19
CA GLN A 795 -10.66 -26.13 7.39
C GLN A 795 -10.14 -27.01 6.26
N VAL A 796 -9.13 -26.54 5.53
CA VAL A 796 -8.54 -27.28 4.40
C VAL A 796 -7.48 -28.25 4.93
N ARG A 797 -7.77 -29.55 4.86
CA ARG A 797 -6.88 -30.61 5.35
C ARG A 797 -5.91 -31.11 4.29
N LEU A 798 -6.35 -31.19 3.04
CA LEU A 798 -5.55 -31.69 1.93
C LEU A 798 -5.90 -30.93 0.64
N ILE A 799 -4.89 -30.54 -0.13
CA ILE A 799 -5.05 -30.08 -1.51
C ILE A 799 -4.40 -31.14 -2.39
N PHE A 800 -5.10 -31.66 -3.39
CA PHE A 800 -4.61 -32.78 -4.19
C PHE A 800 -5.12 -32.74 -5.62
N SER A 801 -4.48 -33.48 -6.51
CA SER A 801 -4.96 -33.77 -7.86
C SER A 801 -5.10 -35.28 -8.05
N LEU A 802 -5.96 -35.64 -9.01
CA LEU A 802 -6.06 -37.00 -9.55
C LEU A 802 -5.15 -37.09 -10.78
N SER A 803 -4.50 -38.24 -10.97
CA SER A 803 -3.75 -38.47 -12.22
C SER A 803 -4.70 -38.52 -13.41
N GLU A 804 -4.20 -38.20 -14.61
CA GLU A 804 -4.96 -38.24 -15.85
C GLU A 804 -5.69 -39.59 -16.03
N ARG A 805 -4.93 -40.69 -15.92
CA ARG A 805 -5.47 -42.05 -15.93
C ARG A 805 -6.56 -42.29 -14.86
N ALA A 806 -6.41 -41.73 -13.66
CA ALA A 806 -7.41 -41.87 -12.61
C ALA A 806 -8.70 -41.11 -12.94
N ARG A 807 -8.61 -39.94 -13.58
CA ARG A 807 -9.77 -39.18 -14.06
C ARG A 807 -10.49 -39.92 -15.18
N GLU A 808 -9.76 -40.37 -16.21
CA GLU A 808 -10.31 -41.14 -17.33
C GLU A 808 -11.00 -42.42 -16.85
N THR A 809 -10.36 -43.17 -15.96
CA THR A 809 -10.92 -44.45 -15.46
C THR A 809 -12.23 -44.24 -14.69
N VAL A 810 -12.36 -43.12 -13.96
CA VAL A 810 -13.52 -42.86 -13.11
C VAL A 810 -14.62 -42.13 -13.85
N PHE A 811 -14.28 -41.15 -14.68
CA PHE A 811 -15.24 -40.22 -15.28
C PHE A 811 -15.45 -40.42 -16.79
N GLY A 812 -14.63 -41.26 -17.44
CA GLY A 812 -14.76 -41.54 -18.87
C GLY A 812 -14.70 -40.25 -19.69
N ASP A 813 -15.68 -40.08 -20.59
CA ASP A 813 -15.80 -38.93 -21.47
C ASP A 813 -15.95 -37.58 -20.73
N GLN A 814 -16.36 -37.59 -19.46
CA GLN A 814 -16.48 -36.39 -18.62
C GLN A 814 -15.16 -35.99 -17.93
N ALA A 815 -14.06 -36.72 -18.17
CA ALA A 815 -12.78 -36.49 -17.48
C ALA A 815 -12.15 -35.13 -17.83
N ASP A 816 -12.37 -34.63 -19.05
CA ASP A 816 -11.80 -33.36 -19.52
C ASP A 816 -12.56 -32.13 -18.98
N ASP A 817 -13.85 -32.27 -18.71
CA ASP A 817 -14.69 -31.22 -18.12
C ASP A 817 -14.47 -31.03 -16.61
N LEU A 818 -13.71 -31.94 -15.98
CA LEU A 818 -13.49 -31.95 -14.55
C LEU A 818 -12.28 -31.12 -14.12
N PRO A 819 -12.40 -30.34 -13.03
CA PRO A 819 -11.26 -29.65 -12.43
C PRO A 819 -10.12 -30.61 -12.11
N THR A 820 -8.89 -30.13 -12.30
CA THR A 820 -7.68 -30.93 -12.08
C THR A 820 -7.30 -31.05 -10.61
N HIS A 821 -7.72 -30.07 -9.79
CA HIS A 821 -7.31 -29.95 -8.40
C HIS A 821 -8.51 -29.86 -7.46
N PHE A 822 -8.39 -30.56 -6.33
CA PHE A 822 -9.43 -30.71 -5.33
C PHE A 822 -8.90 -30.37 -3.93
N ALA A 823 -9.81 -30.03 -3.04
CA ALA A 823 -9.54 -29.84 -1.62
C ALA A 823 -10.43 -30.75 -0.77
N TYR A 824 -9.83 -31.39 0.23
CA TYR A 824 -10.56 -32.01 1.34
C TYR A 824 -10.78 -30.93 2.41
N VAL A 825 -12.05 -30.65 2.71
CA VAL A 825 -12.47 -29.56 3.59
C VAL A 825 -13.33 -30.10 4.72
N GLU A 826 -12.98 -29.77 5.96
CA GLU A 826 -13.81 -30.02 7.15
C GLU A 826 -14.66 -28.79 7.49
N TRP A 827 -15.95 -28.97 7.74
CA TRP A 827 -16.90 -27.87 7.86
C TRP A 827 -17.04 -27.29 9.27
N PHE A 828 -17.14 -25.97 9.33
CA PHE A 828 -17.75 -25.27 10.46
C PHE A 828 -19.24 -25.04 10.20
N SER A 829 -20.01 -24.63 11.20
CA SER A 829 -21.43 -24.32 11.06
C SER A 829 -21.63 -23.17 10.07
N ARG A 830 -22.81 -23.12 9.43
CA ARG A 830 -23.20 -21.97 8.60
C ARG A 830 -23.27 -20.69 9.45
N PHE A 831 -23.12 -19.55 8.78
CA PHE A 831 -23.33 -18.26 9.41
C PHE A 831 -24.77 -18.15 9.92
N ARG A 832 -24.95 -17.59 11.12
CA ARG A 832 -26.26 -17.13 11.58
C ARG A 832 -26.63 -15.86 10.82
N ASN A 833 -27.93 -15.64 10.61
CA ASN A 833 -28.43 -14.44 9.91
C ASN A 833 -27.91 -13.13 10.53
N ASN A 834 -27.77 -13.09 11.86
CA ASN A 834 -27.25 -11.93 12.57
C ASN A 834 -25.89 -12.24 13.21
N PRO A 835 -24.91 -11.31 13.14
CA PRO A 835 -23.68 -11.41 13.91
C PRO A 835 -23.97 -11.27 15.41
N GLU A 836 -23.00 -11.68 16.24
CA GLU A 836 -23.13 -11.55 17.70
C GLU A 836 -23.14 -10.05 18.10
N PRO A 837 -23.94 -9.69 19.12
CA PRO A 837 -24.14 -8.29 19.49
C PRO A 837 -22.85 -7.62 20.01
N TRP A 838 -22.84 -6.28 19.97
CA TRP A 838 -21.78 -5.40 20.50
C TRP A 838 -20.47 -5.36 19.72
N HIS A 839 -19.96 -6.53 19.30
CA HIS A 839 -18.71 -6.64 18.55
C HIS A 839 -18.93 -6.99 17.06
N GLY A 840 -20.10 -7.51 16.68
CA GLY A 840 -20.48 -7.71 15.28
C GLY A 840 -19.61 -8.72 14.54
N LEU A 841 -19.15 -9.78 15.23
CA LEU A 841 -18.45 -10.90 14.59
C LEU A 841 -19.37 -12.13 14.58
N HIS A 842 -19.31 -12.94 13.52
CA HIS A 842 -20.05 -14.19 13.47
C HIS A 842 -19.36 -15.30 14.28
N CYS A 843 -20.15 -16.07 15.01
CA CYS A 843 -19.68 -17.28 15.71
C CYS A 843 -19.95 -18.53 14.87
N VAL A 844 -18.93 -19.34 14.65
CA VAL A 844 -19.00 -20.62 13.94
C VAL A 844 -18.52 -21.76 14.84
N LYS A 845 -19.08 -22.95 14.68
CA LYS A 845 -18.73 -24.14 15.47
C LYS A 845 -18.29 -25.27 14.58
N ARG A 846 -17.38 -26.13 15.05
CA ARG A 846 -17.00 -27.33 14.27
C ARG A 846 -18.22 -28.23 14.08
N THR A 847 -18.48 -28.66 12.85
CA THR A 847 -19.65 -29.51 12.53
C THR A 847 -19.28 -30.96 12.75
N ILE A 848 -20.04 -31.64 13.61
CA ILE A 848 -19.86 -33.05 13.94
C ILE A 848 -21.10 -33.80 13.45
N ILE A 849 -20.89 -34.88 12.70
CA ILE A 849 -21.94 -35.79 12.24
C ILE A 849 -21.95 -36.99 13.18
N ASN A 850 -23.13 -37.29 13.72
CA ASN A 850 -23.40 -38.50 14.48
C ASN A 850 -24.45 -39.31 13.73
N ASN A 851 -24.09 -40.49 13.25
CA ASN A 851 -25.04 -41.41 12.61
C ASN A 851 -24.82 -42.84 13.14
N ALA A 852 -25.66 -43.79 12.73
CA ALA A 852 -25.61 -45.17 13.21
C ALA A 852 -24.28 -45.91 12.90
N ARG A 853 -23.43 -45.34 12.03
CA ARG A 853 -22.19 -45.96 11.52
C ARG A 853 -20.93 -45.21 11.94
N THR A 854 -21.02 -43.92 12.24
CA THR A 854 -19.91 -43.07 12.69
C THR A 854 -20.32 -42.23 13.90
N GLN A 855 -19.53 -42.35 14.98
CA GLN A 855 -19.68 -41.53 16.19
C GLN A 855 -18.61 -40.44 16.19
N ASN A 856 -19.01 -39.18 16.38
CA ASN A 856 -18.14 -38.01 16.47
C ASN A 856 -17.26 -37.74 15.24
N GLU A 857 -17.74 -38.05 14.02
CA GLU A 857 -17.01 -37.75 12.78
C GLU A 857 -17.14 -36.26 12.41
N ARG A 858 -16.05 -35.65 11.95
CA ARG A 858 -16.11 -34.27 11.43
C ARG A 858 -16.81 -34.25 10.08
N ALA A 859 -17.76 -33.34 9.90
CA ALA A 859 -18.39 -33.16 8.60
C ALA A 859 -17.34 -32.71 7.59
N ALA A 860 -17.06 -33.51 6.56
CA ALA A 860 -16.07 -33.21 5.55
C ALA A 860 -16.58 -33.46 4.13
N VAL A 861 -15.99 -32.77 3.17
CA VAL A 861 -16.31 -32.88 1.74
C VAL A 861 -15.05 -32.78 0.89
N ILE A 862 -15.11 -33.35 -0.31
CA ILE A 862 -14.16 -33.10 -1.38
C ILE A 862 -14.83 -32.20 -2.41
N LEU A 863 -14.17 -31.11 -2.78
CA LEU A 863 -14.66 -30.14 -3.75
C LEU A 863 -13.52 -29.60 -4.60
N PRO A 864 -13.82 -29.04 -5.79
CA PRO A 864 -12.82 -28.36 -6.61
C PRO A 864 -12.22 -27.15 -5.88
N VAL A 865 -10.91 -26.90 -6.07
CA VAL A 865 -10.23 -25.75 -5.43
C VAL A 865 -10.80 -24.40 -5.86
N GLU A 866 -11.49 -24.36 -6.99
CA GLU A 866 -12.20 -23.22 -7.54
C GLU A 866 -13.31 -22.72 -6.61
N ARG A 867 -13.86 -23.58 -5.74
CA ARG A 867 -14.88 -23.20 -4.75
C ARG A 867 -14.28 -22.51 -3.51
N LEU A 868 -12.96 -22.57 -3.32
CA LEU A 868 -12.28 -21.83 -2.24
C LEU A 868 -12.18 -20.36 -2.64
N GLN A 869 -12.75 -19.46 -1.85
CA GLN A 869 -12.79 -18.03 -2.15
C GLN A 869 -11.59 -17.27 -1.56
N ARG A 870 -11.28 -17.54 -0.29
CA ARG A 870 -10.18 -16.87 0.43
C ARG A 870 -9.76 -17.63 1.68
N SER A 871 -8.60 -17.29 2.24
CA SER A 871 -8.29 -17.69 3.60
C SER A 871 -9.14 -16.89 4.60
N VAL A 872 -9.48 -17.54 5.73
CA VAL A 872 -10.26 -16.96 6.83
C VAL A 872 -9.50 -17.15 8.11
N SER A 873 -9.34 -16.08 8.90
CA SER A 873 -8.83 -16.18 10.26
C SER A 873 -9.97 -16.50 11.23
N LEU A 874 -9.73 -17.49 12.10
CA LEU A 874 -10.62 -17.84 13.20
C LEU A 874 -9.97 -17.49 14.53
N ILE A 875 -10.73 -16.84 15.41
CA ILE A 875 -10.32 -16.52 16.77
C ILE A 875 -11.05 -17.47 17.72
N PRO A 876 -10.35 -18.26 18.55
CA PRO A 876 -10.98 -19.19 19.49
C PRO A 876 -11.93 -18.45 20.45
N GLN A 877 -13.07 -19.06 20.76
CA GLN A 877 -13.85 -18.64 21.93
C GLN A 877 -13.12 -19.12 23.18
N PHE A 878 -12.34 -18.24 23.82
CA PHE A 878 -11.48 -18.57 24.95
C PHE A 878 -12.26 -18.81 26.24
N GLY A 879 -13.48 -18.28 26.36
CA GLY A 879 -14.19 -18.24 27.64
C GLY A 879 -13.51 -17.31 28.65
N ARG A 880 -13.80 -17.45 29.95
CA ARG A 880 -13.27 -16.54 31.00
C ARG A 880 -11.74 -16.59 31.11
N SER A 881 -11.17 -17.80 30.99
CA SER A 881 -9.74 -18.09 31.05
C SER A 881 -9.38 -19.03 29.92
N VAL A 882 -8.19 -18.84 29.32
CA VAL A 882 -7.69 -19.73 28.27
C VAL A 882 -7.49 -21.13 28.84
N ASN A 883 -7.93 -22.16 28.11
CA ASN A 883 -7.63 -23.55 28.46
C ASN A 883 -6.10 -23.76 28.38
N PRO A 884 -5.43 -24.22 29.47
CA PRO A 884 -3.97 -24.31 29.53
C PRO A 884 -3.38 -25.30 28.52
N GLU A 885 -4.18 -26.21 27.98
CA GLU A 885 -3.73 -27.16 26.97
C GLU A 885 -3.82 -26.62 25.54
N TRP A 886 -4.37 -25.42 25.34
CA TRP A 886 -4.48 -24.79 24.03
C TRP A 886 -3.17 -24.10 23.64
N THR A 887 -2.69 -24.39 22.44
CA THR A 887 -1.54 -23.75 21.82
C THR A 887 -1.93 -23.25 20.43
N SER A 888 -1.13 -22.36 19.84
CA SER A 888 -1.31 -21.93 18.45
C SER A 888 -1.42 -23.08 17.46
N ASP A 889 -0.78 -24.22 17.77
CA ASP A 889 -0.67 -25.38 16.89
C ASP A 889 -1.86 -26.35 17.01
N ASN A 890 -2.56 -26.35 18.15
CA ASN A 890 -3.63 -27.32 18.42
C ASN A 890 -5.02 -26.68 18.62
N VAL A 891 -5.10 -25.36 18.76
CA VAL A 891 -6.36 -24.70 19.15
C VAL A 891 -7.46 -24.88 18.11
N LEU A 892 -7.13 -24.92 16.81
CA LEU A 892 -8.11 -25.21 15.76
C LEU A 892 -8.73 -26.59 15.96
N GLU A 893 -7.94 -27.56 16.42
CA GLU A 893 -8.38 -28.94 16.61
C GLU A 893 -9.16 -29.15 17.91
N ARG A 894 -8.79 -28.42 18.97
CA ARG A 894 -9.31 -28.61 20.33
C ARG A 894 -10.48 -27.68 20.68
N CYS A 895 -10.49 -26.47 20.15
CA CYS A 895 -11.58 -25.54 20.38
C CYS A 895 -12.77 -25.88 19.47
N SER A 896 -13.99 -25.82 20.03
CA SER A 896 -15.21 -26.18 19.32
C SER A 896 -15.92 -24.98 18.68
N LYS A 897 -15.62 -23.76 19.12
CA LYS A 897 -16.29 -22.53 18.69
C LYS A 897 -15.29 -21.41 18.43
N PHE A 898 -15.52 -20.66 17.36
CA PHE A 898 -14.64 -19.60 16.92
C PHE A 898 -15.45 -18.38 16.49
N TYR A 899 -14.84 -17.21 16.64
CA TYR A 899 -15.29 -15.98 15.99
C TYR A 899 -14.57 -15.85 14.64
N VAL A 900 -15.35 -15.51 13.61
CA VAL A 900 -14.84 -15.25 12.27
C VAL A 900 -14.26 -13.83 12.25
N ASN A 901 -12.98 -13.72 11.89
CA ASN A 901 -12.25 -12.47 11.99
C ASN A 901 -12.30 -11.67 10.68
N SER A 902 -13.17 -10.66 10.62
CA SER A 902 -13.25 -9.70 9.52
C SER A 902 -12.16 -8.62 9.56
N PHE A 903 -11.36 -8.55 10.63
CA PHE A 903 -10.25 -7.59 10.76
C PHE A 903 -8.90 -8.16 10.28
N SER A 904 -8.84 -9.36 9.70
CA SER A 904 -7.56 -9.98 9.28
C SER A 904 -6.77 -9.12 8.31
N ASP A 905 -7.46 -8.39 7.44
CA ASP A 905 -6.92 -7.45 6.46
C ASP A 905 -8.04 -6.51 5.97
N ARG A 906 -7.71 -5.52 5.14
CA ARG A 906 -8.70 -4.54 4.65
C ARG A 906 -9.72 -5.16 3.69
N HIS A 907 -9.30 -6.14 2.89
CA HIS A 907 -10.19 -6.85 1.96
C HIS A 907 -11.22 -7.67 2.75
N ALA A 908 -10.81 -8.36 3.81
CA ALA A 908 -11.69 -9.04 4.76
C ALA A 908 -12.71 -8.09 5.38
N HIS A 909 -12.30 -6.90 5.78
CA HIS A 909 -13.21 -5.92 6.40
C HIS A 909 -14.32 -5.43 5.44
N ILE A 910 -14.12 -5.58 4.13
CA ILE A 910 -15.12 -5.22 3.11
C ILE A 910 -15.95 -6.44 2.70
N THR A 911 -15.29 -7.57 2.44
CA THR A 911 -15.88 -8.72 1.74
C THR A 911 -16.38 -9.84 2.66
N MET A 912 -16.01 -9.82 3.93
CA MET A 912 -16.48 -10.81 4.89
C MET A 912 -17.82 -10.39 5.48
N PRO A 913 -18.72 -11.35 5.73
CA PRO A 913 -19.96 -11.12 6.45
C PRO A 913 -19.73 -10.66 7.90
#